data_AF-A0A173MBV2-F1
#
_entry.id   AF-A0A173MBV2-F1
#
_cell.length_a   1.000
_cell.length_b   1.000
_cell.length_c   1.000
_cell.angle_alpha   90.00
_cell.angle_beta   90.00
_cell.angle_gamma   90.00
#
_symmetry.space_group_name_H-M   'P 1'
#
loop_
_entity.id
_entity.type
_entity.pdbx_description
1 polymer ?
#
loop_
_entity_poly.entity_id
_entity_poly.type
_entity_poly.pdbx_seq_one_letter_code
_entity_poly.pdbx_strand_id
1 'polypeptide(L)'
;MKKATLLLALACFFVAGYGQYLPGENRVLGSLSGLLEQLKKSSSNTQRATILLNIGYKHLYKPNGEKEDLDTALQYARQVTDLGRQMKSAFFQQEALLLTSMIHTEGRDYTAAQKLFPAMQDSIRLKALMVLTMFNLNLGLSESPPRLWIDSGAYYMQQALKLSYRTRLLPGMMSQIVEQVALFYRNLRLPDLSEKYFFIALKFSDSLGGLSKVRLYSRMCGMYSLENNFYKATQYGILAEKAVNASTTNQDMSNLYLNLANLYASQNKPEGVIRYRGYLLAAPHKYKGFVDLYVTLDRYCDGLRKMGRQDEILPYVQKFQQQCPPETDNDKIFYHSVLAKSYQERKEYGLAETNYLEAIRYAELVHTSIGAMYYNLGVCYYQSKRFEQALVAFKVAEKNGQLETYVYMANTLSYIASCEAALDNHKSAYDYLLRSKTTSDSIFTIAKVKLADELEVQYKTRRKEDTLRTKEENIRTLNYTAEKMRQAALLKDAELEQAALLSQKDKITLTALELKAKNAEVIEKNYTLQQAAIKQAEVKKKITYVVIALLFVIVSLLCWLFLTKLKSNKVITEKNDQLQELVKDKIWLLKEMHHRVKNNLHIIDNLLEFQAAYLQDDARDAIRHSQSRIFSMSLIHQKLYQTEDSKTIDMTSYIPELVDYLQDSFNIHQSVHVNMDIDPTVFNVGEAVPLGLIINEAVTNSMKHAFSEGQPGKIDISLKAKGAHKYDLVVADNGRGLSHDFDFDQASSMGFQLIKGLAQQLQAELHIANTNGLKITVAHIVANLTVGKAEVKPL
;
A
#
# COMPACT_ATOMS: atom_id res chain seq x y z
N MET A 1 19.78 0.70 -29.92
CA MET A 1 18.56 0.59 -30.75
C MET A 1 17.26 0.56 -29.94
N LYS A 2 17.08 -0.27 -28.90
CA LYS A 2 15.81 -0.36 -28.12
C LYS A 2 15.33 0.94 -27.43
N LYS A 3 16.23 1.83 -26.99
CA LYS A 3 15.85 3.15 -26.44
C LYS A 3 15.33 4.11 -27.52
N ALA A 4 15.87 4.03 -28.75
CA ALA A 4 15.50 4.93 -29.85
C ALA A 4 14.11 4.60 -30.43
N THR A 5 13.72 3.32 -30.46
CA THR A 5 12.39 2.90 -30.93
C THR A 5 11.27 3.24 -29.94
N LEU A 6 11.55 3.17 -28.63
CA LEU A 6 10.62 3.61 -27.58
C LEU A 6 10.48 5.15 -27.57
N LEU A 7 11.60 5.87 -27.80
CA LEU A 7 11.61 7.32 -28.03
C LEU A 7 10.80 7.70 -29.28
N LEU A 8 10.91 6.93 -30.38
CA LEU A 8 10.10 7.14 -31.58
C LEU A 8 8.61 6.85 -31.35
N ALA A 9 8.27 5.79 -30.62
CA ALA A 9 6.87 5.46 -30.34
C ALA A 9 6.21 6.47 -29.37
N LEU A 10 6.95 6.96 -28.38
CA LEU A 10 6.52 8.03 -27.47
C LEU A 10 6.46 9.40 -28.19
N ALA A 11 7.40 9.70 -29.08
CA ALA A 11 7.37 10.89 -29.94
C ALA A 11 6.22 10.85 -30.97
N CYS A 12 5.88 9.67 -31.51
CA CYS A 12 4.71 9.50 -32.38
C CYS A 12 3.40 9.65 -31.61
N PHE A 13 3.33 9.18 -30.35
CA PHE A 13 2.19 9.43 -29.46
C PHE A 13 2.05 10.93 -29.10
N PHE A 14 3.17 11.65 -29.02
CA PHE A 14 3.22 13.08 -28.75
C PHE A 14 2.63 13.93 -29.88
N VAL A 15 3.00 13.62 -31.13
CA VAL A 15 2.64 14.46 -32.29
C VAL A 15 1.19 14.22 -32.74
N ALA A 16 0.63 13.03 -32.53
CA ALA A 16 -0.74 12.73 -32.97
C ALA A 16 -1.81 12.86 -31.87
N GLY A 17 -1.45 12.70 -30.59
CA GLY A 17 -2.43 12.55 -29.50
C GLY A 17 -2.76 13.82 -28.71
N TYR A 18 -1.79 14.71 -28.50
CA TYR A 18 -1.99 15.94 -27.71
C TYR A 18 -1.93 17.23 -28.51
N GLY A 19 -1.37 17.14 -29.71
CA GLY A 19 -1.49 18.20 -30.67
C GLY A 19 -2.95 18.64 -30.91
N GLN A 20 -3.88 17.68 -30.89
CA GLN A 20 -5.33 17.91 -31.01
C GLN A 20 -5.90 18.89 -29.96
N TYR A 21 -5.18 19.17 -28.86
CA TYR A 21 -5.64 20.03 -27.78
C TYR A 21 -4.96 21.40 -27.76
N LEU A 22 -3.97 21.69 -28.59
CA LEU A 22 -3.51 23.07 -28.79
C LEU A 22 -4.43 23.75 -29.84
N PRO A 23 -5.18 24.80 -29.50
CA PRO A 23 -5.99 25.54 -30.46
C PRO A 23 -5.08 26.15 -31.55
N GLY A 24 -5.06 25.45 -32.69
CA GLY A 24 -4.17 25.66 -33.83
C GLY A 24 -3.99 24.42 -34.71
N GLU A 25 -4.30 23.20 -34.25
CA GLU A 25 -3.85 22.00 -34.98
C GLU A 25 -4.69 21.46 -36.14
N ASN A 26 -5.83 22.05 -36.46
CA ASN A 26 -6.39 21.87 -37.81
C ASN A 26 -5.52 22.52 -38.92
N ARG A 27 -4.36 23.09 -38.57
CA ARG A 27 -3.46 23.83 -39.47
C ARG A 27 -2.32 23.02 -40.09
N VAL A 28 -2.11 21.76 -39.72
CA VAL A 28 -1.08 20.89 -40.33
C VAL A 28 -1.72 19.92 -41.33
N LEU A 29 -2.61 20.40 -42.19
CA LEU A 29 -3.15 19.64 -43.32
C LEU A 29 -2.36 19.99 -44.59
N GLY A 30 -1.75 18.98 -45.22
CA GLY A 30 -1.02 19.10 -46.49
C GLY A 30 0.50 18.91 -46.38
N SER A 31 1.15 18.42 -47.43
CA SER A 31 2.62 18.28 -47.50
C SER A 31 3.30 19.66 -47.48
N LEU A 32 4.56 19.73 -47.04
CA LEU A 32 5.33 21.00 -47.07
C LEU A 32 5.43 21.56 -48.50
N SER A 33 5.59 20.66 -49.48
CA SER A 33 5.56 20.98 -50.91
C SER A 33 4.22 21.58 -51.34
N GLY A 34 3.10 21.02 -50.90
CA GLY A 34 1.77 21.55 -51.19
C GLY A 34 1.53 22.94 -50.57
N LEU A 35 1.99 23.17 -49.34
CA LEU A 35 1.89 24.49 -48.70
C LEU A 35 2.74 25.56 -49.41
N LEU A 36 3.95 25.21 -49.85
CA LEU A 36 4.80 26.12 -50.63
C LEU A 36 4.20 26.46 -52.00
N GLU A 37 3.52 25.51 -52.65
CA GLU A 37 2.81 25.75 -53.90
C GLU A 37 1.58 26.66 -53.69
N GLN A 38 0.80 26.41 -52.64
CA GLN A 38 -0.32 27.28 -52.25
C GLN A 38 0.15 28.70 -51.91
N LEU A 39 1.33 28.85 -51.29
CA LEU A 39 1.90 30.16 -50.98
C LEU A 39 2.17 30.96 -52.26
N LYS A 40 2.68 30.32 -53.32
CA LYS A 40 2.92 30.95 -54.63
C LYS A 40 1.62 31.36 -55.33
N LYS A 41 0.53 30.62 -55.11
CA LYS A 41 -0.79 30.88 -55.71
C LYS A 41 -1.70 31.76 -54.83
N SER A 42 -1.23 32.20 -53.66
CA SER A 42 -2.06 32.97 -52.71
C SER A 42 -2.37 34.37 -53.24
N SER A 43 -3.64 34.77 -53.21
CA SER A 43 -4.12 36.04 -53.76
C SER A 43 -4.45 37.10 -52.71
N SER A 44 -4.66 36.70 -51.44
CA SER A 44 -4.93 37.63 -50.33
C SER A 44 -3.86 37.56 -49.24
N ASN A 45 -3.59 38.70 -48.59
CA ASN A 45 -2.65 38.78 -47.47
C ASN A 45 -3.08 37.89 -46.28
N THR A 46 -4.38 37.71 -46.05
CA THR A 46 -4.94 36.80 -45.03
C THR A 46 -4.62 35.33 -45.34
N GLN A 47 -4.84 34.91 -46.59
CA GLN A 47 -4.53 33.55 -47.04
C GLN A 47 -3.02 33.29 -46.98
N ARG A 48 -2.22 34.27 -47.43
CA ARG A 48 -0.75 34.22 -47.36
C ARG A 48 -0.25 34.10 -45.91
N ALA A 49 -0.75 34.92 -45.00
CA ALA A 49 -0.39 34.86 -43.58
C ALA A 49 -0.76 33.51 -42.93
N THR A 50 -1.91 32.94 -43.31
CA THR A 50 -2.34 31.61 -42.84
C THR A 50 -1.39 30.51 -43.33
N ILE A 51 -1.04 30.51 -44.62
CA ILE A 51 -0.13 29.51 -45.19
C ILE A 51 1.27 29.63 -44.58
N LEU A 52 1.80 30.85 -44.44
CA LEU A 52 3.11 31.09 -43.80
C LEU A 52 3.14 30.59 -42.35
N LEU A 53 2.07 30.82 -41.60
CA LEU A 53 1.95 30.34 -40.23
C LEU A 53 1.96 28.79 -40.17
N ASN A 54 1.24 28.13 -41.09
CA ASN A 54 1.22 26.66 -41.18
C ASN A 54 2.59 26.10 -41.58
N ILE A 55 3.31 26.75 -42.48
CA ILE A 55 4.68 26.39 -42.85
C ILE A 55 5.61 26.53 -41.63
N GLY A 56 5.50 27.63 -40.88
CA GLY A 56 6.27 27.85 -39.66
C GLY A 56 6.07 26.74 -38.61
N TYR A 57 4.81 26.36 -38.33
CA TYR A 57 4.52 25.22 -37.46
C TYR A 57 5.08 23.90 -38.03
N LYS A 58 5.02 23.69 -39.35
CA LYS A 58 5.53 22.47 -39.98
C LYS A 58 7.05 22.33 -39.86
N HIS A 59 7.79 23.44 -39.93
CA HIS A 59 9.23 23.44 -39.65
C HIS A 59 9.54 23.23 -38.17
N LEU A 60 8.76 23.82 -37.26
CA LEU A 60 8.90 23.59 -35.82
C LEU A 60 8.76 22.10 -35.45
N TYR A 61 7.81 21.39 -36.07
CA TYR A 61 7.53 19.98 -35.77
C TYR A 61 8.32 18.98 -36.62
N LYS A 62 9.35 19.41 -37.36
CA LYS A 62 10.20 18.46 -38.10
C LYS A 62 10.97 17.55 -37.12
N PRO A 63 11.07 16.24 -37.41
CA PRO A 63 11.89 15.33 -36.61
C PRO A 63 13.34 15.84 -36.52
N ASN A 64 13.93 15.75 -35.33
CA ASN A 64 15.30 16.20 -34.96
C ASN A 64 15.50 17.69 -34.67
N GLY A 65 14.51 18.57 -34.90
CA GLY A 65 14.50 19.95 -34.38
C GLY A 65 15.83 20.71 -34.58
N GLU A 66 16.48 20.51 -35.72
CA GLU A 66 17.80 21.09 -35.98
C GLU A 66 17.72 22.62 -35.98
N LYS A 67 18.81 23.28 -35.60
CA LYS A 67 18.86 24.74 -35.50
C LYS A 67 18.40 25.42 -36.79
N GLU A 68 18.73 24.85 -37.95
CA GLU A 68 18.32 25.35 -39.27
C GLU A 68 16.80 25.34 -39.48
N ASP A 69 16.11 24.32 -38.97
CA ASP A 69 14.65 24.22 -39.05
C ASP A 69 13.97 25.23 -38.13
N LEU A 70 14.51 25.46 -36.93
CA LEU A 70 14.03 26.49 -36.00
C LEU A 70 14.26 27.91 -36.54
N ASP A 71 15.42 28.16 -37.14
CA ASP A 71 15.73 29.44 -37.81
C ASP A 71 14.78 29.68 -38.99
N THR A 72 14.48 28.64 -39.76
CA THR A 72 13.51 28.69 -40.86
C THR A 72 12.09 28.98 -40.34
N ALA A 73 11.65 28.28 -39.28
CA ALA A 73 10.36 28.54 -38.64
C ALA A 73 10.27 29.99 -38.13
N LEU A 74 11.36 30.53 -37.58
CA LEU A 74 11.44 31.90 -37.09
C LEU A 74 11.32 32.93 -38.21
N GLN A 75 11.91 32.67 -39.38
CA GLN A 75 11.74 33.52 -40.56
C GLN A 75 10.27 33.61 -40.99
N TYR A 76 9.57 32.47 -41.03
CA TYR A 76 8.14 32.45 -41.35
C TYR A 76 7.30 33.17 -40.30
N ALA A 77 7.61 33.01 -39.00
CA ALA A 77 6.93 33.74 -37.92
C ALA A 77 7.11 35.27 -38.04
N ARG A 78 8.30 35.75 -38.46
CA ARG A 78 8.55 37.18 -38.73
C ARG A 78 7.71 37.68 -39.90
N GLN A 79 7.63 36.93 -41.01
CA GLN A 79 6.79 37.31 -42.15
C GLN A 79 5.31 37.39 -41.77
N VAL A 80 4.80 36.48 -40.93
CA VAL A 80 3.42 36.55 -40.40
C VAL A 80 3.24 37.77 -39.51
N THR A 81 4.23 38.13 -38.71
CA THR A 81 4.20 39.34 -37.86
C THR A 81 4.07 40.61 -38.71
N ASP A 82 4.88 40.73 -39.76
CA ASP A 82 4.89 41.90 -40.64
C ASP A 82 3.58 42.01 -41.44
N LEU A 83 3.09 40.91 -42.01
CA LEU A 83 1.79 40.86 -42.67
C LEU A 83 0.66 41.19 -41.69
N GLY A 84 0.71 40.66 -40.46
CA GLY A 84 -0.26 40.96 -39.41
C GLY A 84 -0.30 42.44 -39.03
N ARG A 85 0.85 43.13 -39.04
CA ARG A 85 0.94 44.60 -38.84
C ARG A 85 0.35 45.36 -40.02
N GLN A 86 0.72 44.98 -41.25
CA GLN A 86 0.20 45.60 -42.47
C GLN A 86 -1.33 45.49 -42.56
N MET A 87 -1.89 44.33 -42.20
CA MET A 87 -3.33 44.10 -42.18
C MET A 87 -4.02 44.64 -40.93
N LYS A 88 -3.28 45.18 -39.95
CA LYS A 88 -3.78 45.52 -38.60
C LYS A 88 -4.55 44.38 -37.92
N SER A 89 -4.18 43.13 -38.22
CA SER A 89 -4.85 41.94 -37.68
C SER A 89 -4.22 41.53 -36.35
N ALA A 90 -4.94 41.78 -35.25
CA ALA A 90 -4.52 41.33 -33.93
C ALA A 90 -4.36 39.81 -33.86
N PHE A 91 -5.20 39.06 -34.59
CA PHE A 91 -5.13 37.60 -34.64
C PHE A 91 -3.77 37.09 -35.15
N PHE A 92 -3.31 37.53 -36.32
CA PHE A 92 -2.03 37.06 -36.88
C PHE A 92 -0.83 37.54 -36.07
N GLN A 93 -0.88 38.73 -35.50
CA GLN A 93 0.18 39.22 -34.60
C GLN A 93 0.29 38.36 -33.33
N GLN A 94 -0.85 37.98 -32.75
CA GLN A 94 -0.92 37.15 -31.55
C GLN A 94 -0.52 35.70 -31.83
N GLU A 95 -0.91 35.13 -32.97
CA GLU A 95 -0.50 33.79 -33.38
C GLU A 95 0.98 33.71 -33.79
N ALA A 96 1.56 34.76 -34.37
CA ALA A 96 3.00 34.85 -34.64
C ALA A 96 3.82 34.93 -33.35
N LEU A 97 3.33 35.64 -32.33
CA LEU A 97 3.94 35.66 -31.00
C LEU A 97 3.93 34.26 -30.35
N LEU A 98 2.82 33.52 -30.47
CA LEU A 98 2.74 32.13 -30.01
C LEU A 98 3.77 31.24 -30.69
N LEU A 99 3.79 31.23 -32.03
CA LEU A 99 4.74 30.42 -32.80
C LEU A 99 6.19 30.77 -32.41
N THR A 100 6.51 32.06 -32.28
CA THR A 100 7.86 32.52 -31.86
C THR A 100 8.22 32.02 -30.46
N SER A 101 7.27 32.08 -29.51
CA SER A 101 7.47 31.52 -28.16
C SER A 101 7.69 30.01 -28.17
N MET A 102 7.00 29.28 -29.05
CA MET A 102 7.16 27.84 -29.19
C MET A 102 8.53 27.50 -29.80
N ILE A 103 8.98 28.25 -30.81
CA ILE A 103 10.33 28.10 -31.39
C ILE A 103 11.42 28.31 -30.33
N HIS A 104 11.31 29.37 -29.51
CA HIS A 104 12.25 29.59 -28.41
C HIS A 104 12.21 28.48 -27.36
N THR A 105 11.02 27.94 -27.07
CA THR A 105 10.86 26.81 -26.14
C THR A 105 11.55 25.55 -26.66
N GLU A 106 11.33 25.21 -27.94
CA GLU A 106 11.97 24.06 -28.60
C GLU A 106 13.49 24.23 -28.65
N GLY A 107 13.96 25.44 -28.92
CA GLY A 107 15.38 25.83 -28.86
C GLY A 107 15.97 25.93 -27.44
N ARG A 108 15.22 25.56 -26.39
CA ARG A 108 15.59 25.62 -24.96
C ARG A 108 15.93 27.03 -24.43
N ASP A 109 15.54 28.09 -25.12
CA ASP A 109 15.66 29.48 -24.67
C ASP A 109 14.38 29.96 -23.98
N TYR A 110 14.15 29.47 -22.77
CA TYR A 110 12.96 29.82 -21.98
C TYR A 110 12.88 31.31 -21.63
N THR A 111 14.03 31.99 -21.55
CA THR A 111 14.10 33.42 -21.24
C THR A 111 13.55 34.24 -22.40
N ALA A 112 13.95 33.92 -23.64
CA ALA A 112 13.41 34.56 -24.83
C ALA A 112 11.91 34.27 -24.99
N ALA A 113 11.45 33.04 -24.74
CA ALA A 113 10.02 32.71 -24.76
C ALA A 113 9.21 33.56 -23.76
N GLN A 114 9.67 33.65 -22.51
CA GLN A 114 8.97 34.40 -21.46
C GLN A 114 8.96 35.92 -21.69
N LYS A 115 9.99 36.49 -22.34
CA LYS A 115 10.04 37.92 -22.70
C LYS A 115 8.90 38.34 -23.62
N LEU A 116 8.30 37.41 -24.36
CA LEU A 116 7.17 37.67 -25.25
C LEU A 116 5.83 37.75 -24.51
N PHE A 117 5.73 37.23 -23.28
CA PHE A 117 4.46 37.12 -22.55
C PHE A 117 3.74 38.44 -22.30
N PRO A 118 4.41 39.56 -21.96
CA PRO A 118 3.73 40.84 -21.77
C PRO A 118 3.00 41.34 -23.02
N ALA A 119 3.49 40.97 -24.22
CA ALA A 119 2.88 41.34 -25.50
C ALA A 119 1.73 40.40 -25.94
N MET A 120 1.55 39.28 -25.26
CA MET A 120 0.49 38.31 -25.56
C MET A 120 -0.81 38.65 -24.82
N GLN A 121 -1.94 38.48 -25.52
CA GLN A 121 -3.26 38.41 -24.90
C GLN A 121 -3.34 37.18 -23.99
N ASP A 122 -4.20 37.23 -22.97
CA ASP A 122 -4.27 36.17 -21.96
C ASP A 122 -4.59 34.78 -22.55
N SER A 123 -5.40 34.71 -23.60
CA SER A 123 -5.70 33.45 -24.30
C SER A 123 -4.46 32.84 -24.95
N ILE A 124 -3.59 33.64 -25.56
CA ILE A 124 -2.34 33.20 -26.18
C ILE A 124 -1.28 32.90 -25.12
N ARG A 125 -1.15 33.77 -24.11
CA ARG A 125 -0.23 33.54 -22.99
C ARG A 125 -0.54 32.22 -22.28
N LEU A 126 -1.82 31.89 -22.12
CA LEU A 126 -2.25 30.62 -21.57
C LEU A 126 -1.76 29.43 -22.42
N LYS A 127 -1.95 29.48 -23.75
CA LYS A 127 -1.41 28.45 -24.68
C LYS A 127 0.11 28.33 -24.54
N ALA A 128 0.84 29.44 -24.51
CA ALA A 128 2.30 29.44 -24.40
C ALA A 128 2.81 28.82 -23.08
N LEU A 129 2.16 29.14 -21.95
CA LEU A 129 2.47 28.53 -20.64
C LEU A 129 2.22 27.02 -20.64
N MET A 130 1.19 26.57 -21.35
CA MET A 130 0.92 25.14 -21.48
C MET A 130 1.93 24.41 -22.37
N VAL A 131 2.38 25.04 -23.46
CA VAL A 131 3.46 24.47 -24.29
C VAL A 131 4.71 24.28 -23.43
N LEU A 132 5.10 25.29 -22.66
CA LEU A 132 6.23 25.18 -21.73
C LEU A 132 6.03 24.08 -20.69
N THR A 133 4.81 23.95 -20.15
CA THR A 133 4.46 22.87 -19.22
C THR A 133 4.74 21.52 -19.87
N MET A 134 4.15 21.27 -21.04
CA MET A 134 4.24 19.97 -21.71
C MET A 134 5.69 19.68 -22.13
N PHE A 135 6.38 20.65 -22.74
CA PHE A 135 7.77 20.50 -23.14
C PHE A 135 8.68 20.11 -21.96
N ASN A 136 8.53 20.75 -20.80
CA ASN A 136 9.30 20.41 -19.61
C ASN A 136 8.93 19.02 -19.04
N LEU A 137 7.65 18.67 -18.99
CA LEU A 137 7.25 17.32 -18.58
C LEU A 137 7.88 16.25 -19.48
N ASN A 138 7.93 16.52 -20.78
CA ASN A 138 8.49 15.64 -21.79
C ASN A 138 10.00 15.45 -21.65
N LEU A 139 10.75 16.53 -21.38
CA LEU A 139 12.17 16.44 -21.02
C LEU A 139 12.37 15.57 -19.77
N GLY A 140 11.42 15.59 -18.83
CA GLY A 140 11.43 14.68 -17.68
C GLY A 140 11.35 13.18 -18.03
N LEU A 141 10.95 12.79 -19.25
CA LEU A 141 10.99 11.40 -19.71
C LEU A 141 12.35 10.99 -20.28
N SER A 142 13.09 11.93 -20.86
CA SER A 142 14.30 11.66 -21.63
C SER A 142 15.59 12.12 -20.97
N GLU A 143 15.54 13.17 -20.15
CA GLU A 143 16.69 13.84 -19.55
C GLU A 143 16.80 13.54 -18.05
N SER A 144 18.04 13.48 -17.54
CA SER A 144 18.34 13.21 -16.13
C SER A 144 18.99 14.43 -15.45
N PRO A 145 18.60 14.80 -14.20
CA PRO A 145 17.58 14.15 -13.38
C PRO A 145 16.14 14.54 -13.79
N PRO A 146 15.21 13.58 -13.90
CA PRO A 146 13.86 13.82 -14.44
C PRO A 146 13.02 14.78 -13.60
N ARG A 147 13.26 14.82 -12.29
CA ARG A 147 12.51 15.66 -11.34
C ARG A 147 12.65 17.15 -11.61
N LEU A 148 13.84 17.62 -12.02
CA LEU A 148 14.09 19.04 -12.30
C LEU A 148 13.14 19.57 -13.39
N TRP A 149 12.99 18.79 -14.45
CA TRP A 149 12.14 19.12 -15.58
C TRP A 149 10.65 19.04 -15.23
N ILE A 150 10.25 18.01 -14.47
CA ILE A 150 8.87 17.86 -14.01
C ILE A 150 8.45 19.01 -13.08
N ASP A 151 9.32 19.42 -12.15
CA ASP A 151 9.06 20.56 -11.25
C ASP A 151 8.97 21.89 -12.03
N SER A 152 9.81 22.06 -13.07
CA SER A 152 9.73 23.21 -13.98
C SER A 152 8.42 23.23 -14.78
N GLY A 153 7.99 22.07 -15.29
CA GLY A 153 6.69 21.92 -15.95
C GLY A 153 5.53 22.25 -15.00
N ALA A 154 5.57 21.75 -13.77
CA ALA A 154 4.58 22.04 -12.74
C ALA A 154 4.52 23.54 -12.37
N TYR A 155 5.66 24.25 -12.40
CA TYR A 155 5.70 25.70 -12.20
C TYR A 155 4.94 26.47 -13.29
N TYR A 156 5.22 26.19 -14.56
CA TYR A 156 4.49 26.82 -15.68
C TYR A 156 3.01 26.48 -15.65
N MET A 157 2.69 25.27 -15.23
CA MET A 157 1.32 24.83 -15.09
C MET A 157 0.55 25.62 -14.02
N GLN A 158 1.19 25.89 -12.87
CA GLN A 158 0.58 26.71 -11.82
C GLN A 158 0.31 28.14 -12.30
N GLN A 159 1.20 28.70 -13.13
CA GLN A 159 0.95 30.00 -13.75
C GLN A 159 -0.23 29.96 -14.72
N ALA A 160 -0.30 28.93 -15.58
CA ALA A 160 -1.41 28.70 -16.49
C ALA A 160 -2.74 28.56 -15.72
N LEU A 161 -2.76 27.79 -14.63
CA LEU A 161 -3.93 27.63 -13.75
C LEU A 161 -4.40 28.95 -13.15
N LYS A 162 -3.47 29.76 -12.63
CA LYS A 162 -3.80 31.06 -12.05
C LYS A 162 -4.41 32.00 -13.10
N LEU A 163 -3.89 31.98 -14.32
CA LEU A 163 -4.38 32.78 -15.44
C LEU A 163 -5.76 32.29 -15.93
N SER A 164 -5.90 30.99 -16.14
CA SER A 164 -7.17 30.36 -16.54
C SER A 164 -8.28 30.61 -15.52
N TYR A 165 -8.00 30.49 -14.22
CA TYR A 165 -8.99 30.74 -13.17
C TYR A 165 -9.49 32.20 -13.15
N ARG A 166 -8.58 33.16 -13.36
CA ARG A 166 -8.93 34.59 -13.40
C ARG A 166 -9.73 34.97 -14.64
N THR A 167 -9.38 34.39 -15.79
CA THR A 167 -9.97 34.74 -17.09
C THR A 167 -11.14 33.85 -17.49
N ARG A 168 -11.34 32.73 -16.78
CA ARG A 168 -12.29 31.65 -17.10
C ARG A 168 -12.05 31.02 -18.49
N LEU A 169 -10.84 31.13 -19.03
CA LEU A 169 -10.48 30.59 -20.33
C LEU A 169 -9.98 29.15 -20.24
N LEU A 170 -10.44 28.32 -21.18
CA LEU A 170 -9.95 26.95 -21.44
C LEU A 170 -9.93 25.99 -20.22
N PRO A 171 -10.97 25.97 -19.35
CA PRO A 171 -10.94 25.18 -18.11
C PRO A 171 -10.85 23.66 -18.36
N GLY A 172 -11.47 23.14 -19.42
CA GLY A 172 -11.38 21.72 -19.78
C GLY A 172 -9.97 21.27 -20.17
N MET A 173 -9.30 22.09 -20.98
CA MET A 173 -7.92 21.85 -21.39
C MET A 173 -6.94 21.93 -20.21
N MET A 174 -7.21 22.81 -19.24
CA MET A 174 -6.46 22.83 -17.99
C MET A 174 -6.62 21.51 -17.22
N SER A 175 -7.85 20.97 -17.12
CA SER A 175 -8.08 19.67 -16.49
C SER A 175 -7.17 18.57 -17.05
N GLN A 176 -6.98 18.55 -18.36
CA GLN A 176 -6.18 17.54 -19.05
C GLN A 176 -4.68 17.67 -18.75
N ILE A 177 -4.14 18.89 -18.81
CA ILE A 177 -2.72 19.10 -18.52
C ILE A 177 -2.44 18.86 -17.04
N VAL A 178 -3.38 19.19 -16.13
CA VAL A 178 -3.20 18.94 -14.70
C VAL A 178 -3.10 17.42 -14.46
N GLU A 179 -3.94 16.63 -15.14
CA GLU A 179 -3.85 15.17 -15.10
C GLU A 179 -2.47 14.67 -15.56
N GLN A 180 -1.90 15.26 -16.61
CA GLN A 180 -0.56 14.86 -17.06
C GLN A 180 0.49 15.12 -15.98
N VAL A 181 0.53 16.31 -15.38
CA VAL A 181 1.45 16.60 -14.26
C VAL A 181 1.26 15.58 -13.12
N ALA A 182 0.02 15.22 -12.80
CA ALA A 182 -0.27 14.19 -11.80
C ALA A 182 0.33 12.82 -12.19
N LEU A 183 0.17 12.38 -13.45
CA LEU A 183 0.72 11.13 -13.96
C LEU A 183 2.26 11.11 -13.96
N PHE A 184 2.91 12.24 -14.21
CA PHE A 184 4.36 12.37 -14.11
C PHE A 184 4.88 12.18 -12.68
N TYR A 185 4.25 12.83 -11.69
CA TYR A 185 4.60 12.62 -10.29
C TYR A 185 4.31 11.20 -9.80
N ARG A 186 3.26 10.56 -10.34
CA ARG A 186 3.01 9.12 -10.10
C ARG A 186 4.18 8.27 -10.58
N ASN A 187 4.71 8.53 -11.79
CA ASN A 187 5.82 7.75 -12.34
C ASN A 187 7.13 7.95 -11.55
N LEU A 188 7.29 9.09 -10.86
CA LEU A 188 8.38 9.34 -9.91
C LEU A 188 8.17 8.69 -8.53
N ARG A 189 7.09 7.92 -8.31
CA ARG A 189 6.69 7.36 -7.01
C ARG A 189 6.50 8.41 -5.92
N LEU A 190 5.86 9.53 -6.28
CA LEU A 190 5.49 10.63 -5.37
C LEU A 190 3.96 10.76 -5.29
N PRO A 191 3.27 9.80 -4.64
CA PRO A 191 1.81 9.69 -4.69
C PRO A 191 1.08 10.89 -4.08
N ASP A 192 1.63 11.54 -3.05
CA ASP A 192 1.00 12.71 -2.41
C ASP A 192 0.94 13.93 -3.34
N LEU A 193 2.02 14.16 -4.11
CA LEU A 193 2.03 15.22 -5.13
C LEU A 193 1.09 14.88 -6.27
N SER A 194 1.11 13.63 -6.74
CA SER A 194 0.19 13.16 -7.77
C SER A 194 -1.28 13.34 -7.37
N GLU A 195 -1.65 12.89 -6.16
CA GLU A 195 -2.99 13.03 -5.59
C GLU A 195 -3.42 14.50 -5.52
N LYS A 196 -2.53 15.40 -5.06
CA LYS A 196 -2.78 16.85 -5.05
C LYS A 196 -3.16 17.37 -6.44
N TYR A 197 -2.42 16.98 -7.48
CA TYR A 197 -2.73 17.44 -8.84
C TYR A 197 -4.01 16.78 -9.39
N PHE A 198 -4.29 15.51 -9.11
CA PHE A 198 -5.60 14.92 -9.47
C PHE A 198 -6.78 15.66 -8.82
N PHE A 199 -6.66 16.08 -7.56
CA PHE A 199 -7.68 16.92 -6.92
C PHE A 199 -7.83 18.31 -7.57
N ILE A 200 -6.75 18.90 -8.06
CA ILE A 200 -6.83 20.14 -8.83
C ILE A 200 -7.57 19.89 -10.15
N ALA A 201 -7.26 18.81 -10.87
CA ALA A 201 -7.96 18.44 -12.10
C ALA A 201 -9.47 18.23 -11.86
N LEU A 202 -9.82 17.61 -10.72
CA LEU A 202 -11.20 17.34 -10.34
C LEU A 202 -12.05 18.63 -10.22
N LYS A 203 -11.45 19.75 -9.82
CA LYS A 203 -12.15 21.06 -9.75
C LYS A 203 -12.62 21.56 -11.12
N PHE A 204 -12.03 21.07 -12.21
CA PHE A 204 -12.38 21.43 -13.57
C PHE A 204 -13.22 20.35 -14.28
N SER A 205 -13.56 19.26 -13.60
CA SER A 205 -14.29 18.13 -14.20
C SER A 205 -15.69 18.50 -14.70
N ASP A 206 -16.37 19.45 -14.04
CA ASP A 206 -17.71 19.92 -14.42
C ASP A 206 -17.68 21.03 -15.51
N SER A 207 -16.49 21.41 -16.00
CA SER A 207 -16.33 22.44 -17.04
C SER A 207 -16.40 21.86 -18.46
N LEU A 208 -16.74 22.68 -19.46
CA LEU A 208 -16.75 22.26 -20.87
C LEU A 208 -15.36 21.74 -21.28
N GLY A 209 -15.30 20.48 -21.70
CA GLY A 209 -14.05 19.76 -22.04
C GLY A 209 -13.25 19.25 -20.83
N GLY A 210 -13.80 19.33 -19.62
CA GLY A 210 -13.21 18.78 -18.40
C GLY A 210 -13.15 17.25 -18.42
N LEU A 211 -12.20 16.68 -17.68
CA LEU A 211 -12.08 15.24 -17.56
C LEU A 211 -13.19 14.67 -16.67
N SER A 212 -13.69 13.48 -17.02
CA SER A 212 -14.72 12.82 -16.22
C SER A 212 -14.21 12.47 -14.81
N LYS A 213 -15.09 12.58 -13.81
CA LYS A 213 -14.78 12.21 -12.42
C LYS A 213 -14.39 10.73 -12.32
N VAL A 214 -15.02 9.87 -13.13
CA VAL A 214 -14.69 8.43 -13.24
C VAL A 214 -13.23 8.21 -13.64
N ARG A 215 -12.74 8.95 -14.65
CA ARG A 215 -11.34 8.88 -15.08
C ARG A 215 -10.39 9.27 -13.96
N LEU A 216 -10.61 10.41 -13.31
CA LEU A 216 -9.70 10.91 -12.28
C LEU A 216 -9.66 9.99 -11.05
N TYR A 217 -10.82 9.52 -10.57
CA TYR A 217 -10.89 8.59 -9.45
C TYR A 217 -10.28 7.22 -9.80
N SER A 218 -10.56 6.67 -10.98
CA SER A 218 -9.97 5.39 -11.39
C SER A 218 -8.44 5.46 -11.53
N ARG A 219 -7.88 6.58 -11.99
CA ARG A 219 -6.43 6.82 -12.00
C ARG A 219 -5.81 6.83 -10.61
N MET A 220 -6.44 7.50 -9.65
CA MET A 220 -6.00 7.48 -8.24
C MET A 220 -6.12 6.10 -7.61
N CYS A 221 -7.18 5.34 -7.94
CA CYS A 221 -7.32 3.92 -7.57
C CYS A 221 -6.12 3.09 -8.07
N GLY A 222 -5.82 3.18 -9.37
CA GLY A 222 -4.69 2.45 -9.97
C GLY A 222 -3.34 2.86 -9.39
N MET A 223 -3.12 4.15 -9.13
CA MET A 223 -1.90 4.66 -8.49
C MET A 223 -1.70 4.05 -7.10
N TYR A 224 -2.69 4.17 -6.22
CA TYR A 224 -2.55 3.66 -4.85
C TYR A 224 -2.53 2.13 -4.79
N SER A 225 -3.13 1.44 -5.76
CA SER A 225 -2.99 0.00 -5.91
C SER A 225 -1.54 -0.41 -6.19
N LEU A 226 -0.80 0.33 -7.03
CA LEU A 226 0.62 0.07 -7.30
C LEU A 226 1.52 0.36 -6.09
N GLU A 227 1.18 1.38 -5.31
CA GLU A 227 1.85 1.71 -4.04
C GLU A 227 1.45 0.75 -2.89
N ASN A 228 0.60 -0.25 -3.14
CA ASN A 228 0.03 -1.18 -2.15
C ASN A 228 -0.75 -0.49 -1.02
N ASN A 229 -1.18 0.77 -1.21
CA ASN A 229 -2.08 1.46 -0.29
C ASN A 229 -3.53 1.10 -0.63
N PHE A 230 -3.93 -0.11 -0.24
CA PHE A 230 -5.24 -0.66 -0.60
C PHE A 230 -6.41 0.13 -0.04
N TYR A 231 -6.25 0.84 1.08
CA TYR A 231 -7.30 1.70 1.63
C TYR A 231 -7.64 2.85 0.70
N LYS A 232 -6.66 3.69 0.33
CA LYS A 232 -6.90 4.80 -0.58
C LYS A 232 -7.34 4.27 -1.95
N ALA A 233 -6.75 3.18 -2.43
CA ALA A 233 -7.14 2.58 -3.70
C ALA A 233 -8.62 2.15 -3.70
N THR A 234 -9.08 1.44 -2.67
CA THR A 234 -10.49 1.05 -2.51
C THR A 234 -11.40 2.26 -2.39
N GLN A 235 -11.02 3.28 -1.61
CA GLN A 235 -11.81 4.51 -1.50
C GLN A 235 -12.03 5.18 -2.86
N TYR A 236 -10.96 5.34 -3.64
CA TYR A 236 -11.04 5.93 -4.97
C TYR A 236 -11.77 5.01 -5.96
N GLY A 237 -11.65 3.69 -5.83
CA GLY A 237 -12.45 2.73 -6.58
C GLY A 237 -13.95 2.92 -6.37
N ILE A 238 -14.40 3.02 -5.11
CA ILE A 238 -15.80 3.25 -4.75
C ILE A 238 -16.28 4.62 -5.25
N LEU A 239 -15.46 5.67 -5.11
CA LEU A 239 -15.78 6.99 -5.64
C LEU A 239 -15.93 6.98 -7.17
N ALA A 240 -15.08 6.23 -7.86
CA ALA A 240 -15.15 6.09 -9.30
C ALA A 240 -16.43 5.35 -9.72
N GLU A 241 -16.81 4.25 -9.04
CA GLU A 241 -18.07 3.53 -9.29
C GLU A 241 -19.29 4.42 -9.03
N LYS A 242 -19.30 5.19 -7.93
CA LYS A 242 -20.38 6.14 -7.63
C LYS A 242 -20.49 7.29 -8.63
N ALA A 243 -19.38 7.65 -9.28
CA ALA A 243 -19.34 8.70 -10.29
C ALA A 243 -19.82 8.23 -11.67
N VAL A 244 -20.05 6.92 -11.87
CA VAL A 244 -20.57 6.37 -13.13
C VAL A 244 -21.99 6.89 -13.38
N ASN A 245 -22.21 7.35 -14.61
CA ASN A 245 -23.51 7.86 -15.06
C ASN A 245 -23.71 7.54 -16.55
N ALA A 246 -24.89 7.89 -17.10
CA ALA A 246 -25.23 7.61 -18.51
C ALA A 246 -24.27 8.23 -19.54
N SER A 247 -23.54 9.30 -19.18
CA SER A 247 -22.56 9.97 -20.05
C SER A 247 -21.15 9.38 -19.96
N THR A 248 -20.94 8.35 -19.14
CA THR A 248 -19.59 7.79 -18.94
C THR A 248 -19.15 7.02 -20.19
N THR A 249 -17.97 7.38 -20.71
CA THR A 249 -17.44 6.81 -21.95
C THR A 249 -17.00 5.35 -21.77
N ASN A 250 -16.98 4.58 -22.86
CA ASN A 250 -16.46 3.20 -22.82
C ASN A 250 -14.99 3.13 -22.39
N GLN A 251 -14.19 4.14 -22.73
CA GLN A 251 -12.80 4.26 -22.31
C GLN A 251 -12.65 4.50 -20.80
N ASP A 252 -13.49 5.36 -20.21
CA ASP A 252 -13.45 5.60 -18.77
C ASP A 252 -13.95 4.39 -17.99
N MET A 253 -15.00 3.72 -18.50
CA MET A 253 -15.49 2.46 -17.93
C MET A 253 -14.42 1.36 -18.01
N SER A 254 -13.69 1.26 -19.12
CA SER A 254 -12.66 0.23 -19.26
C SER A 254 -11.48 0.46 -18.30
N ASN A 255 -11.05 1.72 -18.17
CA ASN A 255 -10.03 2.11 -17.19
C ASN A 255 -10.48 1.82 -15.76
N LEU A 256 -11.74 2.13 -15.42
CA LEU A 256 -12.30 1.82 -14.10
C LEU A 256 -12.24 0.33 -13.80
N TYR A 257 -12.77 -0.50 -14.68
CA TYR A 257 -12.82 -1.96 -14.48
C TYR A 257 -11.42 -2.58 -14.43
N LEU A 258 -10.47 -2.14 -15.26
CA LEU A 258 -9.09 -2.62 -15.19
C LEU A 258 -8.42 -2.24 -13.87
N ASN A 259 -8.57 -1.00 -13.40
CA ASN A 259 -7.96 -0.56 -12.15
C ASN A 259 -8.57 -1.28 -10.93
N LEU A 260 -9.89 -1.51 -10.91
CA LEU A 260 -10.53 -2.31 -9.87
C LEU A 260 -10.07 -3.76 -9.93
N ALA A 261 -10.02 -4.38 -11.12
CA ALA A 261 -9.51 -5.75 -11.27
C ALA A 261 -8.07 -5.88 -10.77
N ASN A 262 -7.20 -4.91 -11.06
CA ASN A 262 -5.82 -4.89 -10.58
C ASN A 262 -5.73 -4.67 -9.06
N LEU A 263 -6.59 -3.82 -8.49
CA LEU A 263 -6.72 -3.66 -7.04
C LEU A 263 -7.07 -4.98 -6.36
N TYR A 264 -8.10 -5.69 -6.85
CA TYR A 264 -8.46 -6.99 -6.28
C TYR A 264 -7.38 -8.05 -6.50
N ALA A 265 -6.70 -8.03 -7.65
CA ALA A 265 -5.57 -8.92 -7.91
C ALA A 265 -4.42 -8.70 -6.93
N SER A 266 -4.09 -7.43 -6.62
CA SER A 266 -3.03 -7.07 -5.66
C SER A 266 -3.37 -7.45 -4.21
N GLN A 267 -4.65 -7.55 -3.86
CA GLN A 267 -5.14 -8.09 -2.58
C GLN A 267 -5.32 -9.62 -2.58
N ASN A 268 -4.94 -10.31 -3.67
CA ASN A 268 -5.16 -11.74 -3.87
C ASN A 268 -6.64 -12.18 -3.71
N LYS A 269 -7.59 -11.34 -4.16
CA LYS A 269 -9.04 -11.59 -4.13
C LYS A 269 -9.56 -11.95 -5.52
N PRO A 270 -9.57 -13.24 -5.91
CA PRO A 270 -9.88 -13.67 -7.27
C PRO A 270 -11.32 -13.34 -7.71
N GLU A 271 -12.28 -13.24 -6.80
CA GLU A 271 -13.69 -12.93 -7.09
C GLU A 271 -13.83 -11.54 -7.74
N GLY A 272 -13.11 -10.56 -7.21
CA GLY A 272 -13.08 -9.21 -7.77
C GLY A 272 -12.41 -9.17 -9.15
N VAL A 273 -11.33 -9.94 -9.33
CA VAL A 273 -10.65 -10.06 -10.63
C VAL A 273 -11.60 -10.61 -11.69
N ILE A 274 -12.29 -11.72 -11.38
CA ILE A 274 -13.27 -12.35 -12.25
C ILE A 274 -14.41 -11.37 -12.55
N ARG A 275 -14.96 -10.70 -11.54
CA ARG A 275 -16.08 -9.77 -11.71
C ARG A 275 -15.77 -8.64 -12.69
N TYR A 276 -14.73 -7.86 -12.43
CA TYR A 276 -14.45 -6.65 -13.22
C TYR A 276 -13.85 -6.96 -14.59
N ARG A 277 -13.04 -8.02 -14.72
CA ARG A 277 -12.59 -8.48 -16.05
C ARG A 277 -13.72 -9.13 -16.83
N GLY A 278 -14.63 -9.84 -16.15
CA GLY A 278 -15.83 -10.40 -16.74
C GLY A 278 -16.72 -9.34 -17.37
N TYR A 279 -16.88 -8.16 -16.76
CA TYR A 279 -17.61 -7.05 -17.37
C TYR A 279 -17.00 -6.57 -18.70
N LEU A 280 -15.67 -6.61 -18.83
CA LEU A 280 -14.98 -6.28 -20.08
C LEU A 280 -15.18 -7.38 -21.14
N LEU A 281 -15.04 -8.65 -20.73
CA LEU A 281 -15.12 -9.80 -21.63
C LEU A 281 -16.55 -10.14 -22.06
N ALA A 282 -17.57 -9.73 -21.29
CA ALA A 282 -18.98 -9.92 -21.64
C ALA A 282 -19.45 -9.02 -22.79
N ALA A 283 -18.73 -7.93 -23.08
CA ALA A 283 -19.04 -7.00 -24.17
C ALA A 283 -17.77 -6.65 -24.96
N PRO A 284 -17.10 -7.62 -25.62
CA PRO A 284 -15.77 -7.41 -26.20
C PRO A 284 -15.77 -6.33 -27.29
N HIS A 285 -16.80 -6.29 -28.15
CA HIS A 285 -16.93 -5.26 -29.20
C HIS A 285 -17.04 -3.83 -28.64
N LYS A 286 -17.56 -3.66 -27.40
CA LYS A 286 -17.69 -2.36 -26.73
C LYS A 286 -16.35 -1.82 -26.25
N TYR A 287 -15.44 -2.71 -25.87
CA TYR A 287 -14.16 -2.38 -25.22
C TYR A 287 -12.94 -2.65 -26.10
N LYS A 288 -13.13 -3.28 -27.27
CA LYS A 288 -12.09 -3.44 -28.30
C LYS A 288 -11.48 -2.08 -28.65
N GLY A 289 -10.15 -2.00 -28.66
CA GLY A 289 -9.39 -0.77 -28.89
C GLY A 289 -9.08 0.05 -27.63
N PHE A 290 -9.73 -0.23 -26.49
CA PHE A 290 -9.42 0.40 -25.20
C PHE A 290 -8.67 -0.51 -24.23
N VAL A 291 -8.80 -1.83 -24.40
CA VAL A 291 -8.15 -2.85 -23.56
C VAL A 291 -7.59 -3.98 -24.40
N ASP A 292 -6.50 -4.57 -23.93
CA ASP A 292 -6.00 -5.83 -24.47
C ASP A 292 -6.92 -6.97 -23.99
N LEU A 293 -7.83 -7.39 -24.87
CA LEU A 293 -8.88 -8.36 -24.53
C LEU A 293 -8.29 -9.72 -24.14
N TYR A 294 -7.26 -10.19 -24.85
CA TYR A 294 -6.64 -11.48 -24.55
C TYR A 294 -5.74 -11.45 -23.31
N VAL A 295 -5.10 -10.32 -22.99
CA VAL A 295 -4.48 -10.11 -21.67
C VAL A 295 -5.54 -10.18 -20.58
N THR A 296 -6.69 -9.53 -20.83
CA THR A 296 -7.81 -9.52 -19.88
C THR A 296 -8.39 -10.91 -19.67
N LEU A 297 -8.50 -11.70 -20.73
CA LEU A 297 -8.90 -13.10 -20.70
C LEU A 297 -7.91 -13.95 -19.89
N ASP A 298 -6.60 -13.84 -20.14
CA ASP A 298 -5.59 -14.60 -19.37
C ASP A 298 -5.68 -14.33 -17.87
N ARG A 299 -5.79 -13.06 -17.48
CA ARG A 299 -5.94 -12.70 -16.06
C ARG A 299 -7.29 -13.10 -15.46
N TYR A 300 -8.35 -13.13 -16.26
CA TYR A 300 -9.66 -13.66 -15.84
C TYR A 300 -9.57 -15.17 -15.58
N CYS A 301 -8.93 -15.92 -16.48
CA CYS A 301 -8.68 -17.35 -16.33
C CYS A 301 -7.77 -17.65 -15.13
N ASP A 302 -6.73 -16.85 -14.88
CA ASP A 302 -5.91 -16.97 -13.67
C ASP A 302 -6.75 -16.79 -12.38
N GLY A 303 -7.76 -15.91 -12.42
CA GLY A 303 -8.75 -15.78 -11.34
C GLY A 303 -9.58 -17.04 -11.15
N LEU A 304 -10.09 -17.64 -12.23
CA LEU A 304 -10.83 -18.91 -12.19
C LEU A 304 -9.99 -20.07 -11.63
N ARG A 305 -8.72 -20.16 -12.03
CA ARG A 305 -7.76 -21.16 -11.51
C ARG A 305 -7.61 -21.08 -10.00
N LYS A 306 -7.45 -19.87 -9.46
CA LYS A 306 -7.34 -19.63 -8.01
C LYS A 306 -8.61 -20.01 -7.24
N MET A 307 -9.77 -19.99 -7.90
CA MET A 307 -11.05 -20.43 -7.33
C MET A 307 -11.32 -21.92 -7.50
N GLY A 308 -10.39 -22.69 -8.09
CA GLY A 308 -10.59 -24.11 -8.41
C GLY A 308 -11.58 -24.36 -9.56
N ARG A 309 -11.94 -23.33 -10.34
CA ARG A 309 -12.94 -23.40 -11.43
C ARG A 309 -12.28 -23.63 -12.79
N GLN A 310 -11.37 -24.60 -12.85
CA GLN A 310 -10.50 -24.83 -14.02
C GLN A 310 -11.27 -25.40 -15.22
N ASP A 311 -12.30 -26.22 -14.95
CA ASP A 311 -13.11 -26.88 -15.98
C ASP A 311 -13.90 -25.90 -16.87
N GLU A 312 -14.16 -24.69 -16.38
CA GLU A 312 -14.87 -23.65 -17.12
C GLU A 312 -13.99 -22.94 -18.16
N ILE A 313 -12.66 -23.04 -18.03
CA ILE A 313 -11.71 -22.21 -18.79
C ILE A 313 -11.72 -22.54 -20.27
N LEU A 314 -11.49 -23.81 -20.65
CA LEU A 314 -11.40 -24.20 -22.07
C LEU A 314 -12.71 -23.91 -22.83
N PRO A 315 -13.90 -24.30 -22.33
CA PRO A 315 -15.16 -23.97 -23.00
C PRO A 315 -15.36 -22.45 -23.16
N TYR A 316 -15.01 -21.67 -22.15
CA TYR A 316 -15.12 -20.22 -22.19
C TYR A 316 -14.17 -19.60 -23.23
N VAL A 317 -12.91 -20.02 -23.25
CA VAL A 317 -11.88 -19.51 -24.16
C VAL A 317 -12.21 -19.86 -25.61
N GLN A 318 -12.70 -21.07 -25.88
CA GLN A 318 -13.16 -21.49 -27.22
C GLN A 318 -14.34 -20.63 -27.68
N LYS A 319 -15.36 -20.44 -26.83
CA LYS A 319 -16.50 -19.58 -27.13
C LYS A 319 -16.07 -18.13 -27.36
N PHE A 320 -15.15 -17.62 -26.55
CA PHE A 320 -14.62 -16.26 -26.69
C PHE A 320 -13.86 -16.09 -28.00
N GLN A 321 -13.01 -17.05 -28.39
CA GLN A 321 -12.27 -17.03 -29.64
C GLN A 321 -13.18 -17.06 -30.87
N GLN A 322 -14.33 -17.75 -30.81
CA GLN A 322 -15.33 -17.70 -31.88
C GLN A 322 -15.99 -16.32 -32.02
N GLN A 323 -16.23 -15.63 -30.91
CA GLN A 323 -16.85 -14.30 -30.90
C GLN A 323 -15.87 -13.17 -31.23
N CYS A 324 -14.62 -13.30 -30.77
CA CYS A 324 -13.57 -12.31 -30.93
C CYS A 324 -12.25 -13.03 -31.24
N PRO A 325 -11.99 -13.39 -32.51
CA PRO A 325 -10.77 -14.08 -32.91
C PRO A 325 -9.51 -13.27 -32.56
N PRO A 326 -8.36 -13.92 -32.26
CA PRO A 326 -7.12 -13.21 -32.00
C PRO A 326 -6.56 -12.62 -33.31
N GLU A 327 -6.48 -11.29 -33.38
CA GLU A 327 -6.08 -10.57 -34.61
C GLU A 327 -4.60 -10.20 -34.59
N THR A 328 -4.10 -9.70 -33.46
CA THR A 328 -2.73 -9.24 -33.32
C THR A 328 -1.81 -10.38 -32.87
N ASP A 329 -0.51 -10.28 -33.14
CA ASP A 329 0.45 -11.25 -32.60
C ASP A 329 0.46 -11.24 -31.07
N ASN A 330 0.20 -10.09 -30.45
CA ASN A 330 0.02 -9.99 -28.99
C ASN A 330 -1.20 -10.79 -28.51
N ASP A 331 -2.34 -10.72 -29.21
CA ASP A 331 -3.52 -11.53 -28.88
C ASP A 331 -3.21 -13.03 -28.93
N LYS A 332 -2.47 -13.46 -29.96
CA LYS A 332 -2.08 -14.87 -30.15
C LYS A 332 -1.17 -15.36 -29.03
N ILE A 333 -0.24 -14.54 -28.54
CA ILE A 333 0.60 -14.88 -27.37
C ILE A 333 -0.27 -15.27 -26.17
N PHE A 334 -1.21 -14.41 -25.79
CA PHE A 334 -2.04 -14.63 -24.60
C PHE A 334 -3.07 -15.73 -24.84
N TYR A 335 -3.63 -15.85 -26.05
CA TYR A 335 -4.50 -16.96 -26.41
C TYR A 335 -3.83 -18.32 -26.22
N HIS A 336 -2.64 -18.50 -26.83
CA HIS A 336 -1.88 -19.74 -26.70
C HIS A 336 -1.40 -19.97 -25.26
N SER A 337 -1.03 -18.92 -24.53
CA SER A 337 -0.66 -19.02 -23.12
C SER A 337 -1.80 -19.55 -22.25
N VAL A 338 -3.03 -19.10 -22.49
CA VAL A 338 -4.22 -19.58 -21.74
C VAL A 338 -4.50 -21.05 -22.07
N LEU A 339 -4.45 -21.43 -23.34
CA LEU A 339 -4.63 -22.83 -23.76
C LEU A 339 -3.55 -23.72 -23.15
N ALA A 340 -2.28 -23.31 -23.20
CA ALA A 340 -1.16 -24.07 -22.69
C ALA A 340 -1.31 -24.38 -21.20
N LYS A 341 -1.59 -23.36 -20.38
CA LYS A 341 -1.85 -23.54 -18.94
C LYS A 341 -3.04 -24.48 -18.68
N SER A 342 -4.11 -24.36 -19.48
CA SER A 342 -5.32 -25.16 -19.29
C SER A 342 -5.12 -26.64 -19.67
N TYR A 343 -4.38 -26.93 -20.74
CA TYR A 343 -4.01 -28.31 -21.08
C TYR A 343 -3.03 -28.90 -20.08
N GLN A 344 -2.12 -28.09 -19.54
CA GLN A 344 -1.18 -28.51 -18.50
C GLN A 344 -1.92 -28.93 -17.21
N GLU A 345 -2.94 -28.18 -16.79
CA GLU A 345 -3.81 -28.52 -15.64
C GLU A 345 -4.51 -29.88 -15.83
N ARG A 346 -4.88 -30.20 -17.07
CA ARG A 346 -5.48 -31.50 -17.45
C ARG A 346 -4.47 -32.61 -17.68
N LYS A 347 -3.17 -32.34 -17.47
CA LYS A 347 -2.05 -33.25 -17.73
C LYS A 347 -1.90 -33.66 -19.21
N GLU A 348 -2.49 -32.88 -20.12
CA GLU A 348 -2.37 -33.04 -21.57
C GLU A 348 -1.07 -32.35 -22.06
N TYR A 349 0.08 -32.81 -21.56
CA TYR A 349 1.35 -32.09 -21.68
C TYR A 349 1.83 -31.85 -23.13
N GLY A 350 1.48 -32.74 -24.07
CA GLY A 350 1.80 -32.55 -25.48
C GLY A 350 1.11 -31.32 -26.09
N LEU A 351 -0.20 -31.16 -25.82
CA LEU A 351 -0.96 -29.99 -26.27
C LEU A 351 -0.52 -28.72 -25.54
N ALA A 352 -0.19 -28.84 -24.25
CA ALA A 352 0.36 -27.74 -23.47
C ALA A 352 1.67 -27.22 -24.07
N GLU A 353 2.61 -28.13 -24.37
CA GLU A 353 3.89 -27.81 -25.00
C GLU A 353 3.73 -27.12 -26.35
N THR A 354 2.89 -27.65 -27.25
CA THR A 354 2.63 -27.03 -28.56
C THR A 354 2.16 -25.59 -28.41
N ASN A 355 1.25 -25.33 -27.47
CA ASN A 355 0.74 -23.98 -27.25
C ASN A 355 1.76 -23.05 -26.57
N TYR A 356 2.58 -23.54 -25.62
CA TYR A 356 3.67 -22.73 -25.07
C TYR A 356 4.69 -22.32 -26.14
N LEU A 357 5.06 -23.23 -27.03
CA LEU A 357 5.99 -22.95 -28.12
C LEU A 357 5.41 -21.93 -29.12
N GLU A 358 4.13 -22.03 -29.48
CA GLU A 358 3.48 -21.01 -30.31
C GLU A 358 3.43 -19.64 -29.61
N ALA A 359 3.12 -19.59 -28.31
CA ALA A 359 3.15 -18.34 -27.55
C ALA A 359 4.55 -17.70 -27.57
N ILE A 360 5.60 -18.49 -27.36
CA ILE A 360 7.00 -18.04 -27.42
C ILE A 360 7.35 -17.54 -28.82
N ARG A 361 6.97 -18.27 -29.88
CA ARG A 361 7.22 -17.87 -31.27
C ARG A 361 6.66 -16.49 -31.59
N TYR A 362 5.40 -16.23 -31.20
CA TYR A 362 4.81 -14.90 -31.37
C TYR A 362 5.49 -13.83 -30.49
N ALA A 363 5.91 -14.19 -29.27
CA ALA A 363 6.61 -13.27 -28.37
C ALA A 363 7.97 -12.81 -28.93
N GLU A 364 8.69 -13.72 -29.58
CA GLU A 364 9.96 -13.41 -30.25
C GLU A 364 9.76 -12.47 -31.45
N LEU A 365 8.68 -12.68 -32.24
CA LEU A 365 8.31 -11.84 -33.38
C LEU A 365 8.05 -10.38 -32.97
N VAL A 366 7.37 -10.16 -31.83
CA VAL A 366 7.08 -8.82 -31.31
C VAL A 366 8.15 -8.27 -30.35
N HIS A 367 9.27 -9.00 -30.19
CA HIS A 367 10.39 -8.65 -29.32
C HIS A 367 10.01 -8.34 -27.86
N THR A 368 9.00 -9.04 -27.32
CA THR A 368 8.58 -8.90 -25.92
C THR A 368 9.41 -9.80 -24.98
N SER A 369 9.22 -9.67 -23.66
CA SER A 369 9.89 -10.53 -22.69
C SER A 369 9.42 -11.98 -22.82
N ILE A 370 10.36 -12.89 -23.04
CA ILE A 370 10.13 -14.33 -23.17
C ILE A 370 10.37 -15.10 -21.86
N GLY A 371 10.94 -14.46 -20.83
CA GLY A 371 11.33 -15.08 -19.56
C GLY A 371 10.21 -15.92 -18.97
N ALA A 372 9.11 -15.26 -18.55
CA ALA A 372 7.95 -15.91 -17.96
C ALA A 372 7.36 -17.07 -18.80
N MET A 373 7.46 -17.00 -20.13
CA MET A 373 6.94 -18.05 -21.00
C MET A 373 7.82 -19.30 -20.95
N TYR A 374 9.14 -19.12 -20.98
CA TYR A 374 10.09 -20.22 -20.79
C TYR A 374 10.02 -20.85 -19.40
N TYR A 375 9.70 -20.06 -18.36
CA TYR A 375 9.42 -20.61 -17.04
C TYR A 375 8.18 -21.52 -17.06
N ASN A 376 7.07 -21.06 -17.64
CA ASN A 376 5.86 -21.89 -17.71
C ASN A 376 6.09 -23.17 -18.54
N LEU A 377 6.82 -23.07 -19.65
CA LEU A 377 7.24 -24.23 -20.45
C LEU A 377 8.14 -25.18 -19.63
N GLY A 378 9.08 -24.63 -18.86
CA GLY A 378 9.92 -25.40 -17.94
C GLY A 378 9.12 -26.14 -16.88
N VAL A 379 8.10 -25.50 -16.29
CA VAL A 379 7.18 -26.14 -15.33
C VAL A 379 6.41 -27.27 -15.99
N CYS A 380 5.94 -27.07 -17.22
CA CYS A 380 5.28 -28.12 -18.01
C CYS A 380 6.21 -29.34 -18.22
N TYR A 381 7.46 -29.10 -18.65
CA TYR A 381 8.45 -30.16 -18.80
C TYR A 381 8.75 -30.88 -17.48
N TYR A 382 8.92 -30.13 -16.39
CA TYR A 382 9.18 -30.68 -15.06
C TYR A 382 8.05 -31.60 -14.59
N GLN A 383 6.78 -31.17 -14.74
CA GLN A 383 5.61 -31.97 -14.38
C GLN A 383 5.46 -33.24 -15.22
N SER A 384 5.88 -33.18 -16.50
CA SER A 384 5.98 -34.34 -17.38
C SER A 384 7.21 -35.22 -17.15
N LYS A 385 8.03 -34.94 -16.11
CA LYS A 385 9.28 -35.63 -15.76
C LYS A 385 10.39 -35.57 -16.83
N ARG A 386 10.34 -34.57 -17.73
CA ARG A 386 11.34 -34.33 -18.78
C ARG A 386 12.39 -33.34 -18.27
N PHE A 387 13.21 -33.77 -17.31
CA PHE A 387 14.08 -32.88 -16.51
C PHE A 387 15.15 -32.16 -17.33
N GLU A 388 15.72 -32.79 -18.36
CA GLU A 388 16.71 -32.14 -19.24
C GLU A 388 16.10 -30.95 -20.00
N GLN A 389 14.93 -31.15 -20.63
CA GLN A 389 14.21 -30.09 -21.34
C GLN A 389 13.76 -28.98 -20.39
N ALA A 390 13.27 -29.37 -19.19
CA ALA A 390 12.90 -28.43 -18.14
C ALA A 390 14.09 -27.55 -17.72
N LEU A 391 15.26 -28.16 -17.52
CA LEU A 391 16.48 -27.45 -17.14
C LEU A 391 16.90 -26.42 -18.20
N VAL A 392 16.85 -26.79 -19.49
CA VAL A 392 17.15 -25.86 -20.58
C VAL A 392 16.18 -24.67 -20.56
N ALA A 393 14.87 -24.94 -20.46
CA ALA A 393 13.86 -23.89 -20.42
C ALA A 393 14.03 -22.95 -19.22
N PHE A 394 14.29 -23.48 -18.02
CA PHE A 394 14.52 -22.66 -16.83
C PHE A 394 15.82 -21.84 -16.89
N LYS A 395 16.89 -22.35 -17.52
CA LYS A 395 18.12 -21.56 -17.74
C LYS A 395 17.88 -20.38 -18.70
N VAL A 396 17.04 -20.57 -19.72
CA VAL A 396 16.60 -19.45 -20.58
C VAL A 396 15.75 -18.45 -19.79
N ALA A 397 14.85 -18.94 -18.94
CA ALA A 397 14.02 -18.12 -18.06
C ALA A 397 14.86 -17.30 -17.06
N GLU A 398 15.90 -17.90 -16.45
CA GLU A 398 16.85 -17.23 -15.54
C GLU A 398 17.59 -16.09 -16.26
N LYS A 399 18.14 -16.37 -17.45
CA LYS A 399 18.91 -15.39 -18.24
C LYS A 399 18.06 -14.18 -18.66
N ASN A 400 16.78 -14.41 -18.96
CA ASN A 400 15.86 -13.36 -19.42
C ASN A 400 15.00 -12.75 -18.29
N GLY A 401 15.09 -13.28 -17.05
CA GLY A 401 14.24 -12.92 -15.93
C GLY A 401 14.68 -11.71 -15.09
N GLN A 402 15.78 -11.02 -15.45
CA GLN A 402 16.33 -9.91 -14.64
C GLN A 402 15.37 -8.71 -14.44
N LEU A 403 14.34 -8.58 -15.28
CA LEU A 403 13.31 -7.54 -15.18
C LEU A 403 12.02 -8.04 -14.49
N GLU A 404 11.98 -9.30 -14.03
CA GLU A 404 10.80 -9.91 -13.41
C GLU A 404 10.86 -9.87 -11.87
N THR A 405 9.80 -10.35 -11.20
CA THR A 405 9.69 -10.27 -9.73
C THR A 405 10.70 -11.19 -9.01
N TYR A 406 11.13 -10.81 -7.80
CA TYR A 406 11.99 -11.67 -6.98
C TYR A 406 11.39 -13.05 -6.71
N VAL A 407 10.06 -13.15 -6.58
CA VAL A 407 9.33 -14.43 -6.43
C VAL A 407 9.56 -15.33 -7.64
N TYR A 408 9.43 -14.76 -8.83
CA TYR A 408 9.67 -15.49 -10.07
C TYR A 408 11.13 -15.98 -10.16
N MET A 409 12.10 -15.14 -9.79
CA MET A 409 13.52 -15.52 -9.78
C MET A 409 13.78 -16.64 -8.77
N ALA A 410 13.29 -16.53 -7.54
CA ALA A 410 13.45 -17.55 -6.50
C ALA A 410 12.86 -18.90 -6.93
N ASN A 411 11.64 -18.88 -7.51
CA ASN A 411 10.99 -20.09 -8.00
C ASN A 411 11.76 -20.71 -9.17
N THR A 412 12.22 -19.90 -10.13
CA THR A 412 13.02 -20.38 -11.26
C THR A 412 14.29 -21.09 -10.78
N LEU A 413 15.02 -20.49 -9.83
CA LEU A 413 16.23 -21.08 -9.23
C LEU A 413 15.91 -22.38 -8.47
N SER A 414 14.78 -22.43 -7.76
CA SER A 414 14.33 -23.64 -7.06
C SER A 414 14.04 -24.77 -8.03
N TYR A 415 13.36 -24.49 -9.16
CA TYR A 415 13.11 -25.50 -10.18
C TYR A 415 14.39 -25.98 -10.87
N ILE A 416 15.36 -25.09 -11.13
CA ILE A 416 16.68 -25.49 -11.63
C ILE A 416 17.35 -26.45 -10.64
N ALA A 417 17.34 -26.12 -9.34
CA ALA A 417 17.89 -27.01 -8.31
C ALA A 417 17.21 -28.38 -8.31
N SER A 418 15.88 -28.42 -8.40
CA SER A 418 15.12 -29.68 -8.46
C SER A 418 15.43 -30.50 -9.72
N CYS A 419 15.59 -29.86 -10.89
CA CYS A 419 16.01 -30.55 -12.12
C CYS A 419 17.42 -31.10 -12.02
N GLU A 420 18.39 -30.30 -11.54
CA GLU A 420 19.79 -30.73 -11.37
C GLU A 420 19.90 -31.89 -10.35
N ALA A 421 19.10 -31.86 -9.27
CA ALA A 421 19.03 -32.98 -8.32
C ALA A 421 18.44 -34.25 -8.94
N ALA A 422 17.40 -34.12 -9.78
CA ALA A 422 16.82 -35.26 -10.50
C ALA A 422 17.76 -35.84 -11.58
N LEU A 423 18.76 -35.07 -12.02
CA LEU A 423 19.81 -35.47 -12.96
C LEU A 423 21.13 -35.84 -12.24
N ASP A 424 21.11 -36.08 -10.93
CA ASP A 424 22.25 -36.50 -10.11
C ASP A 424 23.39 -35.45 -9.94
N ASN A 425 23.14 -34.20 -10.31
CA ASN A 425 24.09 -33.08 -10.17
C ASN A 425 23.97 -32.37 -8.81
N HIS A 426 24.17 -33.11 -7.71
CA HIS A 426 23.89 -32.62 -6.35
C HIS A 426 24.61 -31.33 -5.94
N LYS A 427 25.85 -31.11 -6.42
CA LYS A 427 26.61 -29.88 -6.14
C LYS A 427 25.93 -28.64 -6.78
N SER A 428 25.58 -28.74 -8.05
CA SER A 428 24.87 -27.69 -8.79
C SER A 428 23.51 -27.42 -8.15
N ALA A 429 22.78 -28.48 -7.78
CA ALA A 429 21.49 -28.37 -7.11
C ALA A 429 21.58 -27.59 -5.79
N TYR A 430 22.60 -27.87 -4.96
CA TYR A 430 22.83 -27.14 -3.71
C TYR A 430 23.10 -25.65 -3.93
N ASP A 431 23.95 -25.30 -4.90
CA ASP A 431 24.30 -23.90 -5.20
C ASP A 431 23.07 -23.10 -5.65
N TYR A 432 22.24 -23.68 -6.53
CA TYR A 432 21.00 -23.07 -6.98
C TYR A 432 19.95 -22.95 -5.87
N LEU A 433 19.86 -23.94 -4.98
CA LEU A 433 18.97 -23.90 -3.83
C LEU A 433 19.37 -22.78 -2.84
N LEU A 434 20.67 -22.61 -2.59
CA LEU A 434 21.17 -21.54 -1.75
C LEU A 434 20.85 -20.16 -2.34
N ARG A 435 21.06 -19.97 -3.65
CA ARG A 435 20.70 -18.73 -4.37
C ARG A 435 19.20 -18.46 -4.33
N SER A 436 18.37 -19.50 -4.49
CA SER A 436 16.92 -19.40 -4.35
C SER A 436 16.54 -18.94 -2.94
N LYS A 437 17.14 -19.53 -1.91
CA LYS A 437 16.90 -19.16 -0.50
C LYS A 437 17.29 -17.72 -0.20
N THR A 438 18.47 -17.27 -0.61
CA THR A 438 18.92 -15.87 -0.42
C THR A 438 17.98 -14.88 -1.13
N THR A 439 17.51 -15.25 -2.32
CA THR A 439 16.52 -14.45 -3.06
C THR A 439 15.17 -14.43 -2.32
N SER A 440 14.75 -15.57 -1.76
CA SER A 440 13.51 -15.71 -1.00
C SER A 440 13.53 -14.97 0.35
N ASP A 441 14.64 -15.01 1.08
CA ASP A 441 14.81 -14.26 2.33
C ASP A 441 14.70 -12.74 2.10
N SER A 442 15.17 -12.27 0.94
CA SER A 442 14.95 -10.91 0.48
C SER A 442 13.47 -10.61 0.19
N ILE A 443 12.70 -11.58 -0.29
CA ILE A 443 11.23 -11.48 -0.48
C ILE A 443 10.51 -11.42 0.86
N PHE A 444 10.85 -12.28 1.83
CA PHE A 444 10.21 -12.27 3.15
C PHE A 444 10.44 -10.96 3.88
N THR A 445 11.62 -10.35 3.70
CA THR A 445 11.90 -9.01 4.21
C THR A 445 10.97 -7.97 3.59
N ILE A 446 10.80 -7.98 2.25
CA ILE A 446 9.87 -7.08 1.54
C ILE A 446 8.40 -7.36 1.90
N ALA A 447 8.00 -8.64 2.03
CA ALA A 447 6.65 -9.05 2.36
C ALA A 447 6.27 -8.71 3.80
N LYS A 448 7.22 -8.78 4.75
CA LYS A 448 7.02 -8.33 6.14
C LYS A 448 6.80 -6.82 6.22
N VAL A 449 7.58 -6.03 5.47
CA VAL A 449 7.37 -4.58 5.35
C VAL A 449 5.98 -4.29 4.77
N LYS A 450 5.59 -4.99 3.70
CA LYS A 450 4.26 -4.83 3.09
C LYS A 450 3.09 -5.24 3.99
N LEU A 451 3.22 -6.34 4.74
CA LEU A 451 2.21 -6.77 5.70
C LEU A 451 2.11 -5.79 6.88
N ALA A 452 3.24 -5.21 7.31
CA ALA A 452 3.26 -4.16 8.32
C ALA A 452 2.52 -2.90 7.84
N ASP A 453 2.76 -2.46 6.61
CA ASP A 453 2.03 -1.35 5.97
C ASP A 453 0.53 -1.67 5.84
N GLU A 454 0.17 -2.88 5.43
CA GLU A 454 -1.22 -3.30 5.28
C GLU A 454 -1.96 -3.34 6.64
N LEU A 455 -1.32 -3.86 7.68
CA LEU A 455 -1.85 -3.85 9.05
C LEU A 455 -1.95 -2.42 9.62
N GLU A 456 -0.98 -1.56 9.35
CA GLU A 456 -1.03 -0.14 9.73
C GLU A 456 -2.19 0.58 9.03
N VAL A 457 -2.40 0.27 7.75
CA VAL A 457 -3.52 0.79 6.96
C VAL A 457 -4.86 0.28 7.50
N GLN A 458 -4.99 -1.00 7.87
CA GLN A 458 -6.20 -1.54 8.50
C GLN A 458 -6.48 -0.89 9.87
N TYR A 459 -5.44 -0.66 10.67
CA TYR A 459 -5.54 0.06 11.94
C TYR A 459 -5.99 1.53 11.76
N LYS A 460 -5.38 2.25 10.81
CA LYS A 460 -5.78 3.63 10.45
C LYS A 460 -7.19 3.71 9.88
N THR A 461 -7.66 2.65 9.22
CA THR A 461 -9.02 2.51 8.66
C THR A 461 -10.07 2.47 9.77
N ARG A 462 -9.93 1.55 10.75
CA ARG A 462 -10.83 1.48 11.93
C ARG A 462 -10.90 2.81 12.66
N ARG A 463 -9.74 3.43 12.89
CA ARG A 463 -9.69 4.72 13.59
C ARG A 463 -10.40 5.84 12.81
N LYS A 464 -10.28 5.88 11.48
CA LYS A 464 -10.94 6.91 10.65
C LYS A 464 -12.43 6.67 10.49
N GLU A 465 -12.89 5.43 10.44
CA GLU A 465 -14.31 5.08 10.43
C GLU A 465 -15.00 5.50 11.73
N ASP A 466 -14.35 5.29 12.88
CA ASP A 466 -14.84 5.79 14.17
C ASP A 466 -14.90 7.33 14.22
N THR A 467 -13.91 8.00 13.61
CA THR A 467 -13.85 9.48 13.56
C THR A 467 -14.87 10.08 12.57
N LEU A 468 -15.17 9.39 11.46
CA LEU A 468 -16.17 9.82 10.48
C LEU A 468 -17.58 9.67 11.05
N ARG A 469 -17.85 8.59 11.78
CA ARG A 469 -19.11 8.36 12.48
C ARG A 469 -19.43 9.48 13.49
N THR A 470 -18.43 9.90 14.27
CA THR A 470 -18.58 11.05 15.19
C THR A 470 -18.74 12.39 14.48
N LYS A 471 -18.14 12.57 13.29
CA LYS A 471 -18.29 13.81 12.51
C LYS A 471 -19.64 13.92 11.82
N GLU A 472 -20.21 12.82 11.34
CA GLU A 472 -21.56 12.78 10.76
C GLU A 472 -22.65 13.06 11.79
N GLU A 473 -22.48 12.59 13.04
CA GLU A 473 -23.34 12.97 14.17
C GLU A 473 -23.25 14.47 14.46
N ASN A 474 -22.03 15.03 14.52
CA ASN A 474 -21.82 16.45 14.79
C ASN A 474 -22.41 17.38 13.70
N ILE A 475 -22.31 16.99 12.43
CA ILE A 475 -22.90 17.74 11.29
C ILE A 475 -24.43 17.76 11.38
N ARG A 476 -25.08 16.67 11.83
CA ARG A 476 -26.53 16.64 12.06
C ARG A 476 -26.96 17.62 13.16
N THR A 477 -26.22 17.69 14.27
CA THR A 477 -26.47 18.67 15.35
C THR A 477 -26.21 20.12 14.95
N LEU A 478 -25.22 20.38 14.10
CA LEU A 478 -24.91 21.73 13.60
C LEU A 478 -25.97 22.26 12.63
N ASN A 479 -26.48 21.39 11.75
CA ASN A 479 -27.57 21.77 10.85
C ASN A 479 -28.88 22.04 11.62
N TYR A 480 -29.17 21.24 12.66
CA TYR A 480 -30.32 21.48 13.55
C TYR A 480 -30.24 22.83 14.30
N THR A 481 -29.04 23.23 14.75
CA THR A 481 -28.84 24.51 15.45
C THR A 481 -28.86 25.72 14.52
N ALA A 482 -28.34 25.62 13.30
CA ALA A 482 -28.39 26.68 12.29
C ALA A 482 -29.83 27.02 11.85
N GLU A 483 -30.70 26.02 11.77
CA GLU A 483 -32.11 26.19 11.38
C GLU A 483 -32.92 26.93 12.47
N LYS A 484 -32.64 26.64 13.75
CA LYS A 484 -33.23 27.36 14.91
C LYS A 484 -32.79 28.83 14.98
N MET A 485 -31.53 29.14 14.69
CA MET A 485 -31.02 30.51 14.69
C MET A 485 -31.61 31.36 13.56
N ARG A 486 -31.92 30.73 12.41
CA ARG A 486 -32.55 31.41 11.26
C ARG A 486 -34.00 31.81 11.52
N GLN A 487 -34.74 31.03 12.33
CA GLN A 487 -36.09 31.38 12.77
C GLN A 487 -36.11 32.50 13.82
N ALA A 488 -35.08 32.61 14.68
CA ALA A 488 -34.98 33.68 15.68
C ALA A 488 -34.60 35.05 15.08
N ALA A 489 -33.86 35.07 13.96
CA ALA A 489 -33.50 36.30 13.27
C ALA A 489 -34.69 36.97 12.55
N LEU A 490 -35.64 36.17 12.03
CA LEU A 490 -36.84 36.67 11.35
C LEU A 490 -37.87 37.32 12.29
N LEU A 491 -37.79 37.06 13.59
CA LEU A 491 -38.67 37.65 14.62
C LEU A 491 -38.20 39.03 15.12
N LYS A 492 -36.95 39.44 14.82
CA LYS A 492 -36.33 40.65 15.37
C LYS A 492 -36.40 41.87 14.44
N ASP A 493 -36.60 41.64 13.15
CA ASP A 493 -36.74 42.70 12.15
C ASP A 493 -38.15 43.33 12.12
N ALA A 494 -39.12 42.76 12.84
CA ALA A 494 -40.50 43.28 12.93
C ALA A 494 -40.70 44.37 14.00
N GLU A 495 -39.72 44.64 14.88
CA GLU A 495 -39.85 45.58 16.01
C GLU A 495 -39.26 46.98 15.73
N LEU A 496 -38.59 47.19 14.59
CA LEU A 496 -37.78 48.39 14.33
C LEU A 496 -38.45 49.48 13.49
N GLU A 497 -39.73 49.35 13.14
CA GLU A 497 -40.43 50.32 12.28
C GLU A 497 -41.26 51.37 13.04
N GLN A 498 -41.34 51.29 14.38
CA GLN A 498 -42.30 52.09 15.17
C GLN A 498 -41.69 53.28 15.96
N ALA A 499 -40.38 53.56 15.83
CA ALA A 499 -39.68 54.53 16.69
C ALA A 499 -39.22 55.82 16.00
N ALA A 500 -39.88 56.23 14.91
CA ALA A 500 -39.55 57.47 14.18
C ALA A 500 -40.76 58.39 14.01
N LEU A 501 -41.35 58.88 15.11
CA LEU A 501 -42.28 60.01 15.11
C LEU A 501 -42.29 60.68 16.50
N LEU A 502 -42.36 62.02 16.55
CA LEU A 502 -42.13 62.95 17.69
C LEU A 502 -40.65 63.34 17.87
N SER A 503 -40.24 64.60 17.86
CA SER A 503 -40.94 65.81 18.28
C SER A 503 -40.22 67.03 17.70
N GLN A 504 -40.92 67.79 16.87
CA GLN A 504 -40.59 69.16 16.50
C GLN A 504 -41.56 70.09 17.23
N LYS A 505 -41.06 71.08 18.00
CA LYS A 505 -41.72 72.37 18.26
C LYS A 505 -40.85 73.34 19.08
N ASP A 506 -40.57 74.49 18.44
CA ASP A 506 -40.55 75.88 18.92
C ASP A 506 -39.69 76.25 20.17
N LYS A 507 -38.99 77.39 20.25
CA LYS A 507 -39.36 78.76 19.84
C LYS A 507 -38.14 79.69 19.97
N ILE A 508 -38.04 80.63 19.05
CA ILE A 508 -36.96 81.61 18.88
C ILE A 508 -37.23 82.89 19.71
N THR A 509 -36.18 83.69 19.93
CA THR A 509 -36.15 85.15 20.20
C THR A 509 -36.42 85.65 21.64
N LEU A 510 -35.38 85.59 22.51
CA LEU A 510 -35.11 86.66 23.48
C LEU A 510 -33.64 86.76 23.96
N THR A 511 -32.67 86.21 23.22
CA THR A 511 -31.27 86.08 23.69
C THR A 511 -30.23 86.73 22.77
N ALA A 512 -30.61 87.59 21.82
CA ALA A 512 -29.68 88.07 20.78
C ALA A 512 -28.61 89.08 21.26
N LEU A 513 -28.75 89.70 22.45
CA LEU A 513 -27.76 90.64 22.99
C LEU A 513 -26.87 90.02 24.08
N GLU A 514 -27.41 89.14 24.94
CA GLU A 514 -26.58 88.28 25.79
C GLU A 514 -25.75 87.28 24.97
N LEU A 515 -26.26 86.84 23.80
CA LEU A 515 -25.52 85.97 22.89
C LEU A 515 -24.18 86.57 22.51
N LYS A 516 -24.04 87.87 22.26
CA LYS A 516 -22.76 88.40 21.72
C LYS A 516 -21.62 88.37 22.75
N ALA A 517 -21.91 88.68 24.02
CA ALA A 517 -20.91 88.61 25.09
C ALA A 517 -20.63 87.16 25.51
N LYS A 518 -21.68 86.33 25.66
CA LYS A 518 -21.51 84.88 25.90
C LYS A 518 -20.82 84.19 24.73
N ASN A 519 -21.06 84.60 23.49
CA ASN A 519 -20.44 83.99 22.32
C ASN A 519 -18.94 84.25 22.26
N ALA A 520 -18.45 85.42 22.69
CA ALA A 520 -17.01 85.68 22.75
C ALA A 520 -16.32 84.79 23.81
N GLU A 521 -16.90 84.70 25.01
CA GLU A 521 -16.41 83.82 26.10
C GLU A 521 -16.54 82.33 25.72
N VAL A 522 -17.64 81.94 25.07
CA VAL A 522 -17.89 80.59 24.56
C VAL A 522 -16.94 80.28 23.41
N ILE A 523 -16.55 81.23 22.56
CA ILE A 523 -15.55 81.01 21.50
C ILE A 523 -14.17 80.77 22.13
N GLU A 524 -13.77 81.54 23.12
CA GLU A 524 -12.49 81.33 23.82
C GLU A 524 -12.48 80.01 24.62
N LYS A 525 -13.58 79.70 25.30
CA LYS A 525 -13.79 78.42 25.98
C LYS A 525 -13.85 77.25 24.99
N ASN A 526 -14.50 77.40 23.85
CA ASN A 526 -14.55 76.37 22.81
C ASN A 526 -13.20 76.19 22.15
N TYR A 527 -12.43 77.26 21.96
CA TYR A 527 -11.07 77.19 21.43
C TYR A 527 -10.13 76.44 22.38
N THR A 528 -10.19 76.74 23.68
CA THR A 528 -9.41 76.02 24.70
C THR A 528 -9.86 74.56 24.86
N LEU A 529 -11.18 74.30 24.83
CA LEU A 529 -11.73 72.93 24.82
C LEU A 529 -11.33 72.17 23.54
N GLN A 530 -11.29 72.83 22.39
CA GLN A 530 -10.89 72.23 21.13
C GLN A 530 -9.39 71.91 21.12
N GLN A 531 -8.55 72.80 21.65
CA GLN A 531 -7.12 72.51 21.84
C GLN A 531 -6.90 71.35 22.84
N ALA A 532 -7.67 71.30 23.94
CA ALA A 532 -7.62 70.19 24.88
C ALA A 532 -8.09 68.88 24.24
N ALA A 533 -9.15 68.90 23.44
CA ALA A 533 -9.65 67.75 22.71
C ALA A 533 -8.64 67.24 21.66
N ILE A 534 -7.96 68.14 20.95
CA ILE A 534 -6.88 67.78 20.00
C ILE A 534 -5.70 67.15 20.75
N LYS A 535 -5.25 67.72 21.87
CA LYS A 535 -4.20 67.12 22.72
C LYS A 535 -4.61 65.74 23.25
N GLN A 536 -5.86 65.59 23.70
CA GLN A 536 -6.40 64.29 24.12
C GLN A 536 -6.48 63.29 22.96
N ALA A 537 -6.83 63.73 21.75
CA ALA A 537 -6.85 62.89 20.56
C ALA A 537 -5.45 62.42 20.16
N GLU A 538 -4.43 63.28 20.27
CA GLU A 538 -3.03 62.90 20.05
C GLU A 538 -2.53 61.89 21.10
N VAL A 539 -2.86 62.09 22.37
CA VAL A 539 -2.51 61.14 23.45
C VAL A 539 -3.21 59.80 23.24
N LYS A 540 -4.51 59.80 22.91
CA LYS A 540 -5.26 58.58 22.58
C LYS A 540 -4.64 57.86 21.38
N LYS A 541 -4.24 58.59 20.33
CA LYS A 541 -3.57 58.01 19.16
C LYS A 541 -2.24 57.34 19.52
N LYS A 542 -1.43 57.96 20.39
CA LYS A 542 -0.19 57.35 20.91
C LYS A 542 -0.46 56.08 21.73
N ILE A 543 -1.46 56.10 22.61
CA ILE A 543 -1.88 54.91 23.38
C ILE A 543 -2.36 53.80 22.44
N THR A 544 -3.17 54.12 21.44
CA THR A 544 -3.65 53.14 20.45
C THR A 544 -2.48 52.49 19.69
N TYR A 545 -1.46 53.25 19.30
CA TYR A 545 -0.27 52.68 18.66
C TYR A 545 0.50 51.75 19.59
N VAL A 546 0.64 52.09 20.87
CA VAL A 546 1.28 51.21 21.87
C VAL A 546 0.48 49.92 22.05
N VAL A 547 -0.85 50.01 22.15
CA VAL A 547 -1.73 48.82 22.28
C VAL A 547 -1.64 47.93 21.05
N ILE A 548 -1.63 48.50 19.83
CA ILE A 548 -1.47 47.74 18.58
C ILE A 548 -0.10 47.05 18.55
N ALA A 549 0.97 47.76 18.91
CA ALA A 549 2.31 47.18 18.97
C ALA A 549 2.39 46.03 19.98
N LEU A 550 1.78 46.19 21.17
CA LEU A 550 1.74 45.17 22.21
C LEU A 550 0.93 43.94 21.77
N LEU A 551 -0.20 44.15 21.10
CA LEU A 551 -0.99 43.07 20.49
C LEU A 551 -0.17 42.32 19.43
N PHE A 552 0.61 43.03 18.62
CA PHE A 552 1.47 42.41 17.61
C PHE A 552 2.54 41.51 18.25
N VAL A 553 3.15 41.97 19.36
CA VAL A 553 4.11 41.18 20.14
C VAL A 553 3.45 39.94 20.74
N ILE A 554 2.25 40.07 21.33
CA ILE A 554 1.50 38.95 21.92
C ILE A 554 1.14 37.92 20.84
N VAL A 555 0.63 38.36 19.68
CA VAL A 555 0.29 37.46 18.57
C VAL A 555 1.53 36.76 18.02
N SER A 556 2.65 37.47 17.93
CA SER A 556 3.92 36.91 17.46
C SER A 556 4.46 35.86 18.44
N LEU A 557 4.35 36.12 19.75
CA LEU A 557 4.73 35.17 20.80
C LEU A 557 3.82 33.93 20.80
N LEU A 558 2.50 34.12 20.68
CA LEU A 558 1.54 33.00 20.58
C LEU A 558 1.77 32.16 19.33
N CYS A 559 2.06 32.80 18.20
CA CYS A 559 2.43 32.12 16.96
C CYS A 559 3.72 31.31 17.15
N TRP A 560 4.74 31.89 17.79
CA TRP A 560 5.99 31.21 18.08
C TRP A 560 5.80 30.00 19.04
N LEU A 561 5.01 30.16 20.11
CA LEU A 561 4.65 29.08 21.03
C LEU A 561 3.84 27.98 20.32
N PHE A 562 2.96 28.34 19.40
CA PHE A 562 2.21 27.39 18.60
C PHE A 562 3.12 26.61 17.64
N LEU A 563 4.03 27.29 16.94
CA LEU A 563 4.98 26.67 16.02
C LEU A 563 5.98 25.73 16.74
N THR A 564 6.45 26.10 17.94
CA THR A 564 7.32 25.24 18.76
C THR A 564 6.57 24.01 19.28
N LYS A 565 5.31 24.16 19.71
CA LYS A 565 4.44 23.04 20.11
C LYS A 565 4.16 22.07 18.97
N LEU A 566 3.94 22.58 17.74
CA LEU A 566 3.78 21.72 16.56
C LEU A 566 5.03 20.88 16.27
N LYS A 567 6.22 21.47 16.39
CA LYS A 567 7.50 20.73 16.23
C LYS A 567 7.69 19.68 17.31
N SER A 568 7.45 20.03 18.57
CA SER A 568 7.58 19.10 19.71
C SER A 568 6.58 17.94 19.60
N ASN A 569 5.30 18.22 19.29
CA ASN A 569 4.29 17.19 19.07
C ASN A 569 4.67 16.25 17.93
N LYS A 570 5.24 16.76 16.84
CA LYS A 570 5.71 15.93 15.73
C LYS A 570 6.83 14.99 16.17
N VAL A 571 7.83 15.49 16.90
CA VAL A 571 8.94 14.66 17.43
C VAL A 571 8.43 13.63 18.44
N ILE A 572 7.49 14.00 19.32
CA ILE A 572 6.89 13.06 20.29
C ILE A 572 6.10 11.98 19.56
N THR A 573 5.36 12.34 18.51
CA THR A 573 4.59 11.37 17.71
C THR A 573 5.54 10.43 16.96
N GLU A 574 6.58 10.97 16.30
CA GLU A 574 7.61 10.16 15.64
C GLU A 574 8.33 9.22 16.62
N LYS A 575 8.63 9.67 17.85
CA LYS A 575 9.24 8.84 18.90
C LYS A 575 8.27 7.78 19.44
N ASN A 576 7.00 8.11 19.60
CA ASN A 576 5.97 7.14 20.00
C ASN A 576 5.73 6.09 18.92
N ASP A 577 5.71 6.49 17.65
CA ASP A 577 5.56 5.58 16.52
C ASP A 577 6.78 4.63 16.45
N GLN A 578 8.01 5.15 16.60
CA GLN A 578 9.23 4.34 16.69
C GLN A 578 9.21 3.36 17.87
N LEU A 579 8.74 3.78 19.04
CA LEU A 579 8.61 2.91 20.21
C LEU A 579 7.55 1.83 20.01
N GLN A 580 6.42 2.16 19.38
CA GLN A 580 5.39 1.19 19.05
C GLN A 580 5.88 0.16 18.04
N GLU A 581 6.64 0.58 17.03
CA GLU A 581 7.27 -0.29 16.05
C GLU A 581 8.29 -1.24 16.72
N LEU A 582 9.18 -0.71 17.56
CA LEU A 582 10.14 -1.51 18.34
C LEU A 582 9.48 -2.55 19.27
N VAL A 583 8.37 -2.18 19.92
CA VAL A 583 7.62 -3.12 20.77
C VAL A 583 6.96 -4.21 19.93
N LYS A 584 6.36 -3.83 18.79
CA LYS A 584 5.74 -4.78 17.85
C LYS A 584 6.77 -5.76 17.28
N ASP A 585 7.94 -5.27 16.91
CA ASP A 585 9.06 -6.08 16.43
C ASP A 585 9.55 -7.06 17.49
N LYS A 586 9.67 -6.63 18.75
CA LYS A 586 10.03 -7.51 19.87
C LYS A 586 9.02 -8.64 20.09
N ILE A 587 7.72 -8.32 20.07
CA ILE A 587 6.65 -9.32 20.24
C ILE A 587 6.68 -10.33 19.08
N TRP A 588 6.86 -9.83 17.85
CA TRP A 588 6.96 -10.69 16.67
C TRP A 588 8.19 -11.60 16.71
N LEU A 589 9.36 -11.05 17.09
CA LEU A 589 10.61 -11.81 17.25
C LEU A 589 10.48 -12.92 18.28
N LEU A 590 9.85 -12.64 19.42
CA LEU A 590 9.59 -13.65 20.46
C LEU A 590 8.69 -14.77 19.92
N LYS A 591 7.60 -14.42 19.21
CA LYS A 591 6.70 -15.41 18.60
C LYS A 591 7.41 -16.30 17.57
N GLU A 592 8.23 -15.70 16.70
CA GLU A 592 9.02 -16.44 15.71
C GLU A 592 10.06 -17.37 16.37
N MET A 593 10.74 -16.91 17.42
CA MET A 593 11.66 -17.74 18.20
C MET A 593 10.94 -18.96 18.79
N HIS A 594 9.75 -18.78 19.36
CA HIS A 594 8.98 -19.90 19.91
C HIS A 594 8.49 -20.89 18.84
N HIS A 595 8.05 -20.39 17.67
CA HIS A 595 7.72 -21.26 16.55
C HIS A 595 8.93 -22.05 16.05
N ARG A 596 10.12 -21.43 16.01
CA ARG A 596 11.37 -22.13 15.66
C ARG A 596 11.75 -23.16 16.70
N VAL A 597 11.60 -22.86 17.98
CA VAL A 597 11.84 -23.83 19.06
C VAL A 597 10.90 -25.03 18.88
N LYS A 598 9.61 -24.82 18.65
CA LYS A 598 8.66 -25.91 18.36
C LYS A 598 9.09 -26.73 17.13
N ASN A 599 9.45 -26.08 16.03
CA ASN A 599 9.88 -26.77 14.82
C ASN A 599 11.18 -27.56 15.04
N ASN A 600 12.13 -27.00 15.79
CA ASN A 600 13.39 -27.68 16.12
C ASN A 600 13.14 -28.88 17.03
N LEU A 601 12.27 -28.76 18.03
CA LEU A 601 11.90 -29.88 18.90
C LEU A 601 11.21 -30.99 18.11
N HIS A 602 10.34 -30.66 17.15
CA HIS A 602 9.75 -31.66 16.23
C HIS A 602 10.78 -32.33 15.31
N ILE A 603 11.77 -31.58 14.80
CA ILE A 603 12.84 -32.16 13.98
C ILE A 603 13.70 -33.12 14.81
N ILE A 604 14.02 -32.74 16.05
CA ILE A 604 14.79 -33.60 16.96
C ILE A 604 13.98 -34.86 17.29
N ASP A 605 12.68 -34.73 17.56
CA ASP A 605 11.79 -35.87 17.82
C ASP A 605 11.75 -36.85 16.64
N ASN A 606 11.53 -36.37 15.42
CA ASN A 606 11.54 -37.20 14.21
C ASN A 606 12.90 -37.86 13.94
N LEU A 607 14.01 -37.17 14.24
CA LEU A 607 15.36 -37.70 14.08
C LEU A 607 15.62 -38.82 15.09
N LEU A 608 15.17 -38.64 16.34
CA LEU A 608 15.25 -39.64 17.39
C LEU A 608 14.38 -40.85 17.05
N GLU A 609 13.16 -40.65 16.56
CA GLU A 609 12.28 -41.74 16.09
C GLU A 609 12.93 -42.55 14.97
N PHE A 610 13.53 -41.86 13.99
CA PHE A 610 14.28 -42.48 12.91
C PHE A 610 15.48 -43.30 13.42
N GLN A 611 16.23 -42.79 14.39
CA GLN A 611 17.35 -43.53 15.01
C GLN A 611 16.86 -44.72 15.83
N ALA A 612 15.77 -44.58 16.58
CA ALA A 612 15.18 -45.63 17.40
C ALA A 612 14.73 -46.85 16.57
N ALA A 613 14.37 -46.65 15.30
CA ALA A 613 13.99 -47.73 14.38
C ALA A 613 15.13 -48.76 14.15
N TYR A 614 16.39 -48.35 14.28
CA TYR A 614 17.58 -49.18 14.00
C TYR A 614 18.31 -49.71 15.25
N LEU A 615 17.81 -49.41 16.45
CA LEU A 615 18.45 -49.78 17.72
C LEU A 615 17.83 -51.04 18.37
N GLN A 616 18.64 -51.73 19.17
CA GLN A 616 18.22 -52.83 20.05
C GLN A 616 17.41 -52.31 21.25
N ASP A 617 16.70 -53.20 21.95
CA ASP A 617 15.62 -52.82 22.87
C ASP A 617 16.03 -51.85 23.99
N ASP A 618 17.17 -52.04 24.66
CA ASP A 618 17.63 -51.13 25.73
C ASP A 618 17.97 -49.72 25.20
N ALA A 619 18.56 -49.62 24.02
CA ALA A 619 18.94 -48.34 23.40
C ALA A 619 17.74 -47.63 22.76
N ARG A 620 16.79 -48.40 22.20
CA ARG A 620 15.50 -47.89 21.71
C ARG A 620 14.67 -47.30 22.85
N ASP A 621 14.68 -47.95 24.01
CA ASP A 621 13.99 -47.47 25.18
C ASP A 621 14.59 -46.15 25.69
N ALA A 622 15.91 -46.03 25.79
CA ALA A 622 16.56 -44.77 26.15
C ALA A 622 16.19 -43.60 25.21
N ILE A 623 16.00 -43.88 23.91
CA ILE A 623 15.52 -42.88 22.96
C ILE A 623 14.05 -42.52 23.21
N ARG A 624 13.16 -43.49 23.45
CA ARG A 624 11.74 -43.22 23.77
C ARG A 624 11.57 -42.37 25.04
N HIS A 625 12.41 -42.60 26.06
CA HIS A 625 12.47 -41.72 27.24
C HIS A 625 12.87 -40.28 26.85
N SER A 626 13.86 -40.14 25.97
CA SER A 626 14.31 -38.83 25.50
C SER A 626 13.24 -38.09 24.68
N GLN A 627 12.50 -38.82 23.83
CA GLN A 627 11.37 -38.28 23.07
C GLN A 627 10.23 -37.82 23.98
N SER A 628 9.89 -38.61 25.00
CA SER A 628 8.85 -38.25 25.97
C SER A 628 9.20 -36.95 26.71
N ARG A 629 10.46 -36.76 27.09
CA ARG A 629 10.95 -35.50 27.71
C ARG A 629 10.85 -34.31 26.76
N ILE A 630 11.24 -34.49 25.50
CA ILE A 630 11.14 -33.46 24.44
C ILE A 630 9.68 -33.07 24.19
N PHE A 631 8.78 -34.05 24.16
CA PHE A 631 7.35 -33.81 24.02
C PHE A 631 6.80 -32.99 25.20
N SER A 632 7.14 -33.35 26.44
CA SER A 632 6.74 -32.61 27.64
C SER A 632 7.15 -31.14 27.60
N MET A 633 8.36 -30.83 27.12
CA MET A 633 8.84 -29.46 26.92
C MET A 633 8.12 -28.75 25.78
N SER A 634 7.88 -29.45 24.65
CA SER A 634 7.16 -28.92 23.49
C SER A 634 5.71 -28.56 23.84
N LEU A 635 5.04 -29.40 24.63
CA LEU A 635 3.67 -29.19 25.07
C LEU A 635 3.54 -27.94 25.97
N ILE A 636 4.50 -27.69 26.87
CA ILE A 636 4.55 -26.44 27.65
C ILE A 636 4.70 -25.22 26.73
N HIS A 637 5.60 -25.30 25.75
CA HIS A 637 5.79 -24.24 24.77
C HIS A 637 4.52 -23.96 23.94
N GLN A 638 3.72 -25.00 23.66
CA GLN A 638 2.43 -24.86 22.99
C GLN A 638 1.38 -24.19 23.89
N LYS A 639 1.26 -24.61 25.15
CA LYS A 639 0.28 -24.06 26.12
C LYS A 639 0.54 -22.60 26.48
N LEU A 640 1.80 -22.18 26.54
CA LEU A 640 2.18 -20.79 26.80
C LEU A 640 1.61 -19.79 25.78
N TYR A 641 1.33 -20.25 24.56
CA TYR A 641 0.88 -19.37 23.47
C TYR A 641 -0.63 -19.45 23.20
N GLN A 642 -1.34 -20.43 23.76
CA GLN A 642 -2.79 -20.60 23.55
C GLN A 642 -3.64 -19.63 24.40
N THR A 643 -3.05 -18.99 25.42
CA THR A 643 -3.74 -17.96 26.22
C THR A 643 -3.19 -16.58 25.84
N GLU A 644 -4.08 -15.67 25.41
CA GLU A 644 -3.73 -14.41 24.75
C GLU A 644 -2.89 -13.43 25.60
N ASP A 645 -2.65 -13.70 26.89
CA ASP A 645 -1.99 -12.75 27.80
C ASP A 645 -1.18 -13.33 28.97
N SER A 646 -0.93 -14.65 29.05
CA SER A 646 -0.37 -15.23 30.29
C SER A 646 1.02 -15.82 30.13
N LYS A 647 2.00 -15.36 30.94
CA LYS A 647 3.32 -16.01 31.14
C LYS A 647 3.22 -17.28 31.98
N THR A 648 2.02 -17.87 32.04
CA THR A 648 1.63 -18.91 32.98
C THR A 648 0.98 -20.08 32.25
N ILE A 649 1.11 -21.27 32.80
CA ILE A 649 0.61 -22.53 32.26
C ILE A 649 -0.47 -23.04 33.20
N ASP A 650 -1.65 -23.32 32.65
CA ASP A 650 -2.75 -23.95 33.37
C ASP A 650 -2.51 -25.46 33.51
N MET A 651 -2.21 -25.88 34.76
CA MET A 651 -1.87 -27.26 35.07
C MET A 651 -3.06 -28.21 35.01
N THR A 652 -4.30 -27.70 35.10
CA THR A 652 -5.51 -28.52 34.94
C THR A 652 -5.70 -28.97 33.51
N SER A 653 -5.19 -28.20 32.54
CA SER A 653 -5.21 -28.58 31.12
C SER A 653 -3.93 -29.31 30.69
N TYR A 654 -2.78 -28.97 31.29
CA TYR A 654 -1.49 -29.47 30.86
C TYR A 654 -1.19 -30.90 31.32
N ILE A 655 -1.45 -31.23 32.59
CA ILE A 655 -1.12 -32.55 33.15
C ILE A 655 -1.93 -33.66 32.47
N PRO A 656 -3.25 -33.53 32.22
CA PRO A 656 -4.00 -34.57 31.51
C PRO A 656 -3.44 -34.84 30.11
N GLU A 657 -3.18 -33.79 29.32
CA GLU A 657 -2.67 -33.94 27.96
C GLU A 657 -1.25 -34.55 27.90
N LEU A 658 -0.41 -34.27 28.91
CA LEU A 658 0.89 -34.92 29.05
C LEU A 658 0.72 -36.42 29.34
N VAL A 659 -0.16 -36.79 30.26
CA VAL A 659 -0.34 -38.18 30.68
C VAL A 659 -1.03 -39.01 29.60
N ASP A 660 -2.00 -38.45 28.88
CA ASP A 660 -2.64 -39.11 27.73
C ASP A 660 -1.58 -39.51 26.68
N TYR A 661 -0.67 -38.59 26.35
CA TYR A 661 0.45 -38.89 25.44
C TYR A 661 1.36 -40.01 25.97
N LEU A 662 1.67 -40.01 27.28
CA LEU A 662 2.50 -41.06 27.87
C LEU A 662 1.81 -42.43 27.81
N GLN A 663 0.48 -42.48 28.03
CA GLN A 663 -0.29 -43.71 27.87
C GLN A 663 -0.24 -44.24 26.44
N ASP A 664 -0.39 -43.36 25.44
CA ASP A 664 -0.31 -43.70 24.01
C ASP A 664 1.10 -44.21 23.63
N SER A 665 2.14 -43.52 24.10
CA SER A 665 3.54 -43.82 23.73
C SER A 665 4.02 -45.19 24.20
N PHE A 666 3.52 -45.66 25.35
CA PHE A 666 3.90 -46.96 25.92
C PHE A 666 2.91 -48.09 25.62
N ASN A 667 1.83 -47.85 24.85
CA ASN A 667 0.84 -48.86 24.42
C ASN A 667 0.15 -49.64 25.57
N ILE A 668 -0.04 -49.05 26.75
CA ILE A 668 -0.54 -49.77 27.96
C ILE A 668 -2.07 -49.62 28.16
N HIS A 669 -2.83 -49.40 27.08
CA HIS A 669 -4.27 -49.05 27.19
C HIS A 669 -5.19 -50.10 27.82
N GLN A 670 -4.74 -51.34 28.04
CA GLN A 670 -5.63 -52.42 28.47
C GLN A 670 -5.46 -52.89 29.92
N SER A 671 -4.48 -52.39 30.69
CA SER A 671 -4.23 -52.88 32.06
C SER A 671 -3.91 -51.83 33.12
N VAL A 672 -3.62 -50.57 32.79
CA VAL A 672 -3.26 -49.55 33.80
C VAL A 672 -4.22 -48.36 33.77
N HIS A 673 -4.90 -48.11 34.90
CA HIS A 673 -5.79 -46.97 35.08
C HIS A 673 -5.07 -45.80 35.75
N VAL A 674 -5.13 -44.61 35.13
CA VAL A 674 -4.57 -43.38 35.70
C VAL A 674 -5.69 -42.51 36.24
N ASN A 675 -5.63 -42.19 37.52
CA ASN A 675 -6.56 -41.28 38.20
C ASN A 675 -5.87 -39.95 38.47
N MET A 676 -6.57 -38.84 38.20
CA MET A 676 -6.04 -37.50 38.38
C MET A 676 -6.93 -36.68 39.31
N ASP A 677 -6.32 -35.97 40.25
CA ASP A 677 -6.99 -35.04 41.15
C ASP A 677 -6.18 -33.75 41.28
N ILE A 678 -6.49 -32.78 40.42
CA ILE A 678 -5.69 -31.57 40.17
C ILE A 678 -6.51 -30.33 40.54
N ASP A 679 -6.04 -29.54 41.51
CA ASP A 679 -6.67 -28.27 41.85
C ASP A 679 -6.45 -27.21 40.73
N PRO A 680 -7.41 -26.31 40.47
CA PRO A 680 -7.24 -25.19 39.54
C PRO A 680 -6.04 -24.31 39.90
N THR A 681 -4.98 -24.39 39.10
CA THR A 681 -3.73 -23.69 39.37
C THR A 681 -2.95 -23.37 38.10
N VAL A 682 -2.19 -22.28 38.16
CA VAL A 682 -1.30 -21.83 37.09
C VAL A 682 0.11 -21.62 37.62
N PHE A 683 1.11 -22.05 36.84
CA PHE A 683 2.53 -21.91 37.15
C PHE A 683 3.24 -21.11 36.07
N ASN A 684 4.32 -20.38 36.37
CA ASN A 684 5.10 -19.78 35.30
C ASN A 684 5.92 -20.87 34.57
N VAL A 685 6.49 -20.55 33.41
CA VAL A 685 7.27 -21.51 32.60
C VAL A 685 8.44 -22.12 33.40
N GLY A 686 9.09 -21.32 34.25
CA GLY A 686 10.22 -21.74 35.06
C GLY A 686 9.88 -22.83 36.08
N GLU A 687 8.64 -22.87 36.58
CA GLU A 687 8.17 -23.93 37.47
C GLU A 687 7.41 -25.05 36.72
N ALA A 688 6.66 -24.71 35.67
CA ALA A 688 5.88 -25.68 34.90
C ALA A 688 6.78 -26.71 34.19
N VAL A 689 7.96 -26.30 33.68
CA VAL A 689 8.90 -27.22 33.01
C VAL A 689 9.46 -28.28 33.95
N PRO A 690 10.04 -27.94 35.12
CA PRO A 690 10.45 -28.94 36.10
C PRO A 690 9.31 -29.84 36.57
N LEU A 691 8.12 -29.28 36.82
CA LEU A 691 6.93 -30.05 37.23
C LEU A 691 6.52 -31.08 36.18
N GLY A 692 6.41 -30.68 34.92
CA GLY A 692 6.05 -31.57 33.82
C GLY A 692 7.05 -32.71 33.63
N LEU A 693 8.34 -32.42 33.76
CA LEU A 693 9.39 -33.43 33.65
C LEU A 693 9.40 -34.41 34.84
N ILE A 694 9.11 -33.93 36.07
CA ILE A 694 8.96 -34.82 37.24
C ILE A 694 7.79 -35.78 37.03
N ILE A 695 6.65 -35.28 36.57
CA ILE A 695 5.46 -36.10 36.27
C ILE A 695 5.80 -37.12 35.18
N ASN A 696 6.46 -36.69 34.11
CA ASN A 696 6.88 -37.56 33.02
C ASN A 696 7.75 -38.73 33.49
N GLU A 697 8.81 -38.43 34.26
CA GLU A 697 9.70 -39.47 34.78
C GLU A 697 8.97 -40.42 35.75
N ALA A 698 8.17 -39.88 36.66
CA ALA A 698 7.44 -40.68 37.64
C ALA A 698 6.44 -41.61 36.96
N VAL A 699 5.61 -41.09 36.04
CA VAL A 699 4.59 -41.85 35.32
C VAL A 699 5.23 -42.88 34.38
N THR A 700 6.28 -42.51 33.65
CA THR A 700 7.00 -43.44 32.76
C THR A 700 7.64 -44.58 33.56
N ASN A 701 8.25 -44.28 34.71
CA ASN A 701 8.83 -45.31 35.57
C ASN A 701 7.77 -46.26 36.13
N SER A 702 6.61 -45.75 36.55
CA SER A 702 5.51 -46.61 37.00
C SER A 702 4.99 -47.50 35.87
N MET A 703 4.80 -46.95 34.67
CA MET A 703 4.35 -47.70 33.49
C MET A 703 5.30 -48.83 33.08
N LYS A 704 6.62 -48.60 33.16
CA LYS A 704 7.63 -49.59 32.75
C LYS A 704 7.99 -50.61 33.81
N HIS A 705 8.02 -50.21 35.08
CA HIS A 705 8.67 -51.00 36.12
C HIS A 705 7.75 -51.45 37.25
N ALA A 706 6.60 -50.80 37.44
CA ALA A 706 5.72 -51.08 38.57
C ALA A 706 4.78 -52.28 38.29
N PHE A 707 4.42 -52.51 37.03
CA PHE A 707 3.44 -53.53 36.62
C PHE A 707 4.06 -54.60 35.73
N SER A 708 3.64 -55.86 35.89
CA SER A 708 3.98 -56.97 34.97
C SER A 708 2.88 -57.13 33.92
N GLU A 709 3.22 -57.69 32.75
CA GLU A 709 2.26 -57.88 31.65
C GLU A 709 0.95 -58.55 32.11
N GLY A 710 -0.18 -57.90 31.83
CA GLY A 710 -1.53 -58.42 32.10
C GLY A 710 -2.07 -58.18 33.52
N GLN A 711 -1.33 -57.54 34.43
CA GLN A 711 -1.87 -57.18 35.76
C GLN A 711 -2.57 -55.82 35.75
N PRO A 712 -3.70 -55.67 36.47
CA PRO A 712 -4.37 -54.38 36.63
C PRO A 712 -3.52 -53.45 37.50
N GLY A 713 -2.97 -52.40 36.89
CA GLY A 713 -2.21 -51.35 37.55
C GLY A 713 -3.04 -50.08 37.77
N LYS A 714 -2.65 -49.30 38.76
CA LYS A 714 -3.25 -48.00 39.09
C LYS A 714 -2.15 -46.98 39.35
N ILE A 715 -2.27 -45.82 38.73
CA ILE A 715 -1.42 -44.65 38.99
C ILE A 715 -2.32 -43.51 39.45
N ASP A 716 -2.08 -42.96 40.63
CA ASP A 716 -2.77 -41.77 41.15
C ASP A 716 -1.85 -40.56 41.05
N ILE A 717 -2.31 -39.50 40.38
CA ILE A 717 -1.62 -38.22 40.24
C ILE A 717 -2.46 -37.15 40.94
N SER A 718 -1.90 -36.45 41.92
CA SER A 718 -2.59 -35.35 42.59
C SER A 718 -1.73 -34.10 42.67
N LEU A 719 -2.33 -32.94 42.41
CA LEU A 719 -1.70 -31.64 42.62
C LEU A 719 -2.63 -30.79 43.47
N LYS A 720 -2.26 -30.58 44.74
CA LYS A 720 -3.15 -29.98 45.75
C LYS A 720 -2.58 -28.75 46.41
N ALA A 721 -3.41 -27.74 46.59
CA ALA A 721 -3.05 -26.54 47.34
C ALA A 721 -2.89 -26.86 48.84
N LYS A 722 -1.80 -26.38 49.45
CA LYS A 722 -1.50 -26.51 50.90
C LYS A 722 -1.36 -25.17 51.62
N GLY A 723 -1.61 -24.08 50.92
CA GLY A 723 -1.53 -22.71 51.44
C GLY A 723 -1.54 -21.71 50.29
N ALA A 724 -1.37 -20.42 50.60
CA ALA A 724 -1.29 -19.39 49.57
C ALA A 724 -0.10 -19.66 48.63
N HIS A 725 -0.39 -19.98 47.37
CA HIS A 725 0.59 -20.25 46.31
C HIS A 725 1.55 -21.42 46.59
N LYS A 726 1.20 -22.35 47.49
CA LYS A 726 1.98 -23.57 47.77
C LYS A 726 1.20 -24.81 47.38
N TYR A 727 1.85 -25.71 46.65
CA TYR A 727 1.26 -26.93 46.12
C TYR A 727 2.10 -28.15 46.44
N ASP A 728 1.43 -29.27 46.67
CA ASP A 728 2.08 -30.58 46.76
C ASP A 728 1.68 -31.40 45.53
N LEU A 729 2.69 -31.91 44.83
CA LEU A 729 2.53 -32.90 43.77
C LEU A 729 2.75 -34.30 44.36
N VAL A 730 1.84 -35.22 44.10
CA VAL A 730 1.98 -36.64 44.45
C VAL A 730 1.76 -37.47 43.20
N VAL A 731 2.67 -38.39 42.93
CA VAL A 731 2.51 -39.46 41.94
C VAL A 731 2.72 -40.79 42.67
N ALA A 732 1.72 -41.65 42.65
CA ALA A 732 1.75 -42.94 43.34
C ALA A 732 1.27 -44.07 42.44
N ASP A 733 1.96 -45.22 42.48
CA ASP A 733 1.49 -46.46 41.87
C ASP A 733 1.18 -47.53 42.93
N ASN A 734 0.41 -48.54 42.53
CA ASN A 734 0.11 -49.73 43.35
C ASN A 734 0.92 -50.96 42.90
N GLY A 735 2.06 -50.76 42.24
CA GLY A 735 2.85 -51.84 41.66
C GLY A 735 3.75 -52.55 42.68
N ARG A 736 4.71 -53.32 42.18
CA ARG A 736 5.63 -54.14 43.01
C ARG A 736 6.56 -53.34 43.93
N GLY A 737 6.60 -52.02 43.82
CA GLY A 737 7.51 -51.15 44.56
C GLY A 737 8.98 -51.41 44.23
N LEU A 738 9.88 -50.88 45.06
CA LEU A 738 11.33 -51.11 44.97
C LEU A 738 11.77 -52.18 45.98
N SER A 739 12.95 -52.79 45.80
CA SER A 739 13.47 -53.77 46.76
C SER A 739 13.73 -53.14 48.13
N HIS A 740 13.60 -53.93 49.21
CA HIS A 740 13.79 -53.45 50.59
C HIS A 740 15.22 -52.94 50.87
N ASP A 741 16.20 -53.35 50.04
CA ASP A 741 17.60 -52.93 50.10
C ASP A 741 17.92 -51.71 49.20
N PHE A 742 16.90 -51.10 48.57
CA PHE A 742 17.09 -49.95 47.68
C PHE A 742 17.35 -48.67 48.49
N ASP A 743 18.60 -48.20 48.46
CA ASP A 743 18.98 -46.92 49.05
C ASP A 743 18.62 -45.76 48.09
N PHE A 744 17.61 -44.97 48.47
CA PHE A 744 17.16 -43.79 47.72
C PHE A 744 18.23 -42.69 47.64
N ASP A 745 19.13 -42.61 48.62
CA ASP A 745 20.21 -41.62 48.64
C ASP A 745 21.41 -42.03 47.78
N GLN A 746 21.56 -43.32 47.48
CA GLN A 746 22.59 -43.86 46.57
C GLN A 746 22.05 -44.30 45.19
N ALA A 747 20.76 -44.13 44.92
CA ALA A 747 20.15 -44.50 43.65
C ALA A 747 20.86 -43.82 42.45
N SER A 748 21.54 -44.62 41.64
CA SER A 748 22.33 -44.18 40.47
C SER A 748 21.51 -44.07 39.18
N SER A 749 20.20 -44.34 39.22
CA SER A 749 19.38 -44.26 38.02
C SER A 749 19.18 -42.81 37.60
N MET A 750 19.35 -42.55 36.30
CA MET A 750 19.28 -41.21 35.73
C MET A 750 17.93 -40.52 36.00
N GLY A 751 16.83 -41.27 36.04
CA GLY A 751 15.49 -40.75 36.32
C GLY A 751 15.33 -40.20 37.74
N PHE A 752 15.83 -40.90 38.77
CA PHE A 752 15.76 -40.41 40.15
C PHE A 752 16.68 -39.19 40.37
N GLN A 753 17.86 -39.18 39.76
CA GLN A 753 18.75 -38.01 39.79
C GLN A 753 18.10 -36.77 39.14
N LEU A 754 17.37 -36.97 38.04
CA LEU A 754 16.62 -35.91 37.38
C LEU A 754 15.49 -35.38 38.27
N ILE A 755 14.66 -36.26 38.86
CA ILE A 755 13.59 -35.86 39.78
C ILE A 755 14.17 -35.08 40.98
N LYS A 756 15.27 -35.54 41.57
CA LYS A 756 15.96 -34.86 42.69
C LYS A 756 16.46 -33.48 42.29
N GLY A 757 17.11 -33.35 41.14
CA GLY A 757 17.59 -32.06 40.63
C GLY A 757 16.47 -31.08 40.31
N LEU A 758 15.36 -31.56 39.73
CA LEU A 758 14.20 -30.73 39.41
C LEU A 758 13.43 -30.29 40.66
N ALA A 759 13.30 -31.16 41.67
CA ALA A 759 12.71 -30.79 42.96
C ALA A 759 13.54 -29.71 43.68
N GLN A 760 14.87 -29.81 43.62
CA GLN A 760 15.78 -28.76 44.12
C GLN A 760 15.62 -27.45 43.35
N GLN A 761 15.48 -27.51 42.02
CA GLN A 761 15.25 -26.32 41.19
C GLN A 761 13.92 -25.62 41.56
N LEU A 762 12.90 -26.40 41.93
CA LEU A 762 11.62 -25.89 42.43
C LEU A 762 11.67 -25.43 43.90
N GLN A 763 12.81 -25.58 44.57
CA GLN A 763 12.98 -25.35 46.01
C GLN A 763 11.94 -26.14 46.86
N ALA A 764 11.60 -27.35 46.39
CA ALA A 764 10.58 -28.20 46.98
C ALA A 764 11.21 -29.38 47.73
N GLU A 765 10.48 -29.91 48.72
CA GLU A 765 10.92 -31.07 49.49
C GLU A 765 10.51 -32.36 48.77
N LEU A 766 11.46 -33.24 48.49
CA LEU A 766 11.22 -34.53 47.86
C LEU A 766 11.13 -35.63 48.92
N HIS A 767 9.99 -36.32 48.96
CA HIS A 767 9.79 -37.51 49.78
C HIS A 767 9.43 -38.70 48.89
N ILE A 768 10.11 -39.82 49.08
CA ILE A 768 9.81 -41.07 48.38
C ILE A 768 9.45 -42.13 49.42
N ALA A 769 8.31 -42.78 49.23
CA ALA A 769 7.84 -43.86 50.07
C ALA A 769 7.60 -45.12 49.23
N ASN A 770 7.96 -46.27 49.78
CA ASN A 770 7.81 -47.57 49.14
C ASN A 770 6.87 -48.45 49.98
N THR A 771 5.57 -48.14 49.95
CA THR A 771 4.55 -48.80 50.77
C THR A 771 3.37 -49.17 49.87
N ASN A 772 3.25 -50.45 49.52
CA ASN A 772 2.26 -50.98 48.56
C ASN A 772 2.35 -50.33 47.17
N GLY A 773 3.58 -50.17 46.66
CA GLY A 773 3.91 -49.45 45.43
C GLY A 773 4.80 -48.24 45.72
N LEU A 774 5.22 -47.54 44.67
CA LEU A 774 6.08 -46.37 44.80
C LEU A 774 5.25 -45.09 44.88
N LYS A 775 5.53 -44.25 45.88
CA LYS A 775 4.92 -42.92 46.03
C LYS A 775 5.98 -41.85 46.07
N ILE A 776 5.92 -40.94 45.10
CA ILE A 776 6.78 -39.76 45.00
C ILE A 776 5.95 -38.54 45.38
N THR A 777 6.41 -37.80 46.38
CA THR A 777 5.79 -36.54 46.84
C THR A 777 6.79 -35.41 46.72
N VAL A 778 6.42 -34.36 45.99
CA VAL A 778 7.16 -33.10 45.89
C VAL A 778 6.33 -32.05 46.61
N ALA A 779 6.73 -31.70 47.82
CA ALA A 779 5.98 -30.85 48.74
C ALA A 779 6.45 -29.39 48.69
N HIS A 780 5.54 -28.48 49.01
CA HIS A 780 5.82 -27.05 49.20
C HIS A 780 6.28 -26.30 47.93
N ILE A 781 5.81 -26.72 46.75
CA ILE A 781 6.11 -26.07 45.47
C ILE A 781 5.49 -24.68 45.44
N VAL A 782 6.31 -23.64 45.23
CA VAL A 782 5.85 -22.24 45.22
C VAL A 782 5.48 -21.81 43.80
N ALA A 783 4.23 -21.40 43.60
CA ALA A 783 3.78 -20.81 42.34
C ALA A 783 4.08 -19.30 42.30
N ASN A 784 5.15 -18.89 41.60
CA ASN A 784 5.54 -17.48 41.52
C ASN A 784 4.74 -16.74 40.43
N LEU A 785 3.63 -16.13 40.83
CA LEU A 785 2.83 -15.24 39.99
C LEU A 785 3.45 -13.82 39.99
N THR A 786 4.50 -13.57 39.22
CA THR A 786 5.05 -12.21 39.09
C THR A 786 4.13 -11.32 38.24
N VAL A 787 3.23 -10.59 38.90
CA VAL A 787 2.42 -9.53 38.29
C VAL A 787 3.31 -8.30 38.07
N GLY A 788 3.82 -8.12 36.86
CA GLY A 788 4.50 -6.90 36.45
C GLY A 788 3.54 -5.73 36.29
N LYS A 789 3.08 -5.12 37.38
CA LYS A 789 2.54 -3.75 37.36
C LYS A 789 3.72 -2.79 37.51
N ALA A 790 4.16 -2.20 36.40
CA ALA A 790 4.97 -1.00 36.46
C ALA A 790 4.07 0.15 36.94
N GLU A 791 4.25 0.57 38.20
CA GLU A 791 3.70 1.82 38.70
C GLU A 791 4.31 2.98 37.91
N VAL A 792 3.50 3.61 37.06
CA VAL A 792 3.80 4.92 36.50
C VAL A 792 3.55 5.95 37.61
N LYS A 793 4.62 6.43 38.24
CA LYS A 793 4.54 7.66 39.06
C LYS A 793 4.30 8.87 38.14
N PRO A 794 3.35 9.77 38.47
CA PRO A 794 3.16 10.99 37.71
C PRO A 794 4.22 12.01 38.11
N LEU A 795 4.91 12.59 37.13
CA LEU A 795 5.51 13.92 37.18
C LEU A 795 5.44 14.56 35.80
#